data_AF-A0A857DHQ5-F1
#
_entry.id   AF-A0A857DHQ5-F1
#
_cell.length_a   1.000
_cell.length_b   1.000
_cell.length_c   1.000
_cell.angle_alpha   90.00
_cell.angle_beta   90.00
_cell.angle_gamma   90.00
#
_symmetry.space_group_name_H-M   'P 1'
#
loop_
_entity.id
_entity.type
_entity.pdbx_description
1 polymer ?
#
loop_
_entity_poly.entity_id
_entity_poly.type
_entity_poly.pdbx_seq_one_letter_code
_entity_poly.pdbx_strand_id
1 'polypeptide(L)'
;MNTSIKSYYTSSGLLIHSVTEEIDKSYREKIIMELNDVQGAYFCSSFEYPGRYTRWDIGFINPPIEIRTFGRNIEITALDQKGLILLEFIYDVLKRETYLETLIRGQYKITGRVAPSQEFFPEEQRSRQKSVFSVVRSLLEAFYSDLDAFLGLYGSFGYDLIFQFESIHLKRPRDEVQADMILFIPDEIFVIDHQKDDCFRIRYDFEFGGLSSLGQAKTMLSAAGRIKNDGRTIPAQEISNDTEGRYAEKVRIAKAYFKRGDFFEVVPSHTFYRSCEIRPSEIFENLTKINPSPYGFLIHLGNEHLIGSSPEMFVRVEGRRIETCPISGTIQRGCNALEDAERIRQLLNSHKDESELTMCTDVDRNDKSRICVPGTVKVLGRRQIEMYSHLIHTVDHVEGILADGYDALDAFMTHMWAVTVTGAPKKAAVQWIEDHEESNRMWYGGAVGILSFDGRMNTGLTLRTIRLKDGIAGVRVGATLLYDSIPEEEEKETIVKAEALLKVLGDAKAGMTENRNDLLTACSPRQENAADPFQVLLVDHEDSFVHTLASYFRKAGCQVVTMRHHLAREALKKERYDLVVLSPGPGKPSDFKLRETIGLCLDKGIPLFGVCLGLQGIVEYFNGKLGVLDIPVHGKQSALKISPESVIFKKLANLRVGRYHSLFAEKVPPELEITAWTEDGVVMAVESKDKNILAVQFHPESIMSMDEDQGFRIITNILSIRGGAYGA
;
A
#
# COMPACT_ATOMS: atom_id res chain seq x y z
N MET A 1 29.25 -6.38 22.79
CA MET A 1 27.90 -6.38 23.37
C MET A 1 27.91 -5.42 24.53
N ASN A 2 27.47 -4.20 24.29
CA ASN A 2 27.26 -3.24 25.36
C ASN A 2 26.01 -3.65 26.13
N THR A 3 26.15 -3.87 27.45
CA THR A 3 25.01 -4.08 28.35
C THR A 3 24.80 -2.82 29.16
N SER A 4 23.61 -2.23 29.06
CA SER A 4 23.20 -1.09 29.88
C SER A 4 22.27 -1.57 31.00
N ILE A 5 22.54 -1.17 32.24
CA ILE A 5 21.72 -1.49 33.40
C ILE A 5 21.23 -0.19 34.01
N LYS A 6 19.93 -0.12 34.26
CA LYS A 6 19.27 1.07 34.81
C LYS A 6 18.27 0.63 35.88
N SER A 7 18.06 1.47 36.88
CA SER A 7 17.02 1.27 37.88
C SER A 7 16.34 2.59 38.19
N TYR A 8 15.02 2.59 38.26
CA TYR A 8 14.23 3.80 38.41
C TYR A 8 12.91 3.51 39.12
N TYR A 9 12.38 4.52 39.82
CA TYR A 9 11.04 4.47 40.38
C TYR A 9 10.04 5.02 39.37
N THR A 10 8.86 4.41 39.31
CA THR A 10 7.70 5.05 38.68
C THR A 10 7.13 6.12 39.62
N SER A 11 6.31 7.01 39.07
CA SER A 11 5.52 8.02 39.79
C SER A 11 4.78 7.50 41.04
N SER A 12 4.32 6.24 41.01
CA SER A 12 3.58 5.59 42.11
C SER A 12 4.43 4.62 42.94
N GLY A 13 5.76 4.65 42.80
CA GLY A 13 6.68 3.95 43.70
C GLY A 13 6.98 2.49 43.38
N LEU A 14 6.66 2.01 42.16
CA LEU A 14 7.18 0.74 41.65
C LEU A 14 8.65 0.92 41.29
N LEU A 15 9.55 0.10 41.83
CA LEU A 15 10.95 0.09 41.43
C LEU A 15 11.12 -0.85 40.24
N ILE A 16 11.70 -0.36 39.15
CA ILE A 16 11.94 -1.11 37.93
C ILE A 16 13.45 -1.19 37.68
N HIS A 17 13.95 -2.40 37.47
CA HIS A 17 15.30 -2.67 36.99
C HIS A 17 15.21 -3.07 35.52
N SER A 18 15.93 -2.37 34.65
CA SER A 18 15.98 -2.66 33.21
C SER A 18 17.39 -3.01 32.77
N VAL A 19 17.53 -4.09 32.01
CA VAL A 19 18.78 -4.50 31.37
C VAL A 19 18.61 -4.48 29.86
N THR A 20 19.40 -3.67 29.17
CA THR A 20 19.41 -3.57 27.71
C THR A 20 20.64 -4.25 27.15
N GLU A 21 20.46 -5.14 26.18
CA GLU A 21 21.51 -5.93 25.54
C GLU A 21 21.35 -5.87 24.03
N GLU A 22 22.45 -5.62 23.30
CA GLU A 22 22.50 -5.82 21.85
C GLU A 22 22.30 -7.30 21.50
N ILE A 23 21.51 -7.55 20.45
CA ILE A 23 21.22 -8.91 19.98
C ILE A 23 21.18 -8.95 18.45
N ASP A 24 21.25 -10.16 17.91
CA ASP A 24 21.22 -10.39 16.46
C ASP A 24 19.80 -10.25 15.88
N LYS A 25 19.71 -9.77 14.63
CA LYS A 25 18.43 -9.57 13.92
C LYS A 25 17.64 -10.87 13.73
N SER A 26 18.29 -12.03 13.74
CA SER A 26 17.63 -13.35 13.66
C SER A 26 16.63 -13.63 14.79
N TYR A 27 16.63 -12.80 15.85
CA TYR A 27 15.62 -12.87 16.90
C TYR A 27 14.22 -12.51 16.41
N ARG A 28 14.10 -11.78 15.30
CA ARG A 28 12.83 -11.48 14.61
C ARG A 28 12.08 -12.76 14.27
N GLU A 29 12.73 -13.68 13.54
CA GLU A 29 12.11 -14.95 13.13
C GLU A 29 11.73 -15.80 14.34
N LYS A 30 12.53 -15.75 15.40
CA LYS A 30 12.24 -16.46 16.65
C LYS A 30 10.95 -15.97 17.29
N ILE A 31 10.76 -14.65 17.45
CA ILE A 31 9.53 -14.09 18.05
C ILE A 31 8.31 -14.45 17.21
N ILE A 32 8.38 -14.23 15.90
CA ILE A 32 7.28 -14.51 14.97
C ILE A 32 6.88 -15.99 15.05
N MET A 33 7.84 -16.91 15.16
CA MET A 33 7.58 -18.34 15.29
C MET A 33 6.98 -18.73 16.64
N GLU A 34 7.46 -18.16 17.74
CA GLU A 34 6.94 -18.44 19.09
C GLU A 34 5.48 -17.96 19.27
N LEU A 35 5.10 -16.85 18.61
CA LEU A 35 3.74 -16.31 18.64
C LEU A 35 2.68 -17.23 18.01
N ASN A 36 3.06 -18.36 17.42
CA ASN A 36 2.10 -19.41 17.08
C ASN A 36 1.46 -20.01 18.33
N ASP A 37 2.24 -20.20 19.40
CA ASP A 37 1.89 -21.07 20.54
C ASP A 37 1.84 -20.34 21.88
N VAL A 38 2.41 -19.13 21.96
CA VAL A 38 2.43 -18.35 23.20
C VAL A 38 1.88 -16.94 23.01
N GLN A 39 1.31 -16.40 24.08
CA GLN A 39 0.80 -15.03 24.11
C GLN A 39 1.92 -14.02 23.92
N GLY A 40 1.59 -12.94 23.23
CA GLY A 40 2.52 -11.86 22.93
C GLY A 40 2.08 -11.11 21.69
N ALA A 41 2.95 -10.20 21.25
CA ALA A 41 2.72 -9.44 20.05
C ALA A 41 4.04 -9.13 19.34
N TYR A 42 3.95 -9.02 18.03
CA TYR A 42 4.98 -8.45 17.17
C TYR A 42 4.32 -7.37 16.30
N PHE A 43 4.89 -6.18 16.33
CA PHE A 43 4.48 -5.01 15.56
C PHE A 43 5.65 -4.57 14.67
N CYS A 44 5.38 -4.20 13.44
CA CYS A 44 6.40 -3.63 12.57
C CYS A 44 5.86 -2.53 11.66
N SER A 45 6.74 -1.61 11.29
CA SER A 45 6.55 -0.72 10.16
C SER A 45 7.52 -1.14 9.07
N SER A 46 7.00 -1.75 8.01
CA SER A 46 7.79 -2.18 6.85
C SER A 46 7.97 -1.07 5.81
N PHE A 47 7.37 0.09 6.05
CA PHE A 47 7.27 1.20 5.11
C PHE A 47 8.00 2.43 5.63
N GLU A 48 8.57 3.21 4.71
CA GLU A 48 9.26 4.44 5.02
C GLU A 48 8.71 5.57 4.17
N TYR A 49 8.30 6.63 4.84
CA TYR A 49 7.87 7.87 4.21
C TYR A 49 8.47 9.03 4.99
N PRO A 50 9.33 9.87 4.36
CA PRO A 50 10.03 10.94 5.05
C PRO A 50 9.10 11.81 5.90
N GLY A 51 9.46 11.97 7.18
CA GLY A 51 8.69 12.77 8.14
C GLY A 51 7.39 12.15 8.66
N ARG A 52 7.00 10.96 8.17
CA ARG A 52 5.77 10.27 8.58
C ARG A 52 6.02 8.87 9.13
N TYR A 53 6.65 7.98 8.37
CA TYR A 53 6.88 6.59 8.77
C TYR A 53 8.38 6.28 8.75
N THR A 54 8.84 5.65 9.82
CA THR A 54 10.17 5.04 9.90
C THR A 54 10.01 3.52 9.97
N ARG A 55 11.05 2.78 9.58
CA ARG A 55 11.05 1.32 9.67
C ARG A 55 11.54 0.87 11.04
N TRP A 56 10.73 0.07 11.72
CA TRP A 56 11.03 -0.46 13.04
C TRP A 56 10.26 -1.76 13.29
N ASP A 57 10.77 -2.58 14.21
CA ASP A 57 10.12 -3.79 14.70
C ASP A 57 10.13 -3.78 16.23
N ILE A 58 9.01 -4.12 16.85
CA ILE A 58 8.91 -4.29 18.30
C ILE A 58 8.15 -5.58 18.59
N GLY A 59 8.69 -6.44 19.45
CA GLY A 59 8.02 -7.69 19.80
C GLY A 59 8.29 -8.18 21.22
N PHE A 60 7.39 -9.02 21.73
CA PHE A 60 7.52 -9.67 23.03
C PHE A 60 6.71 -10.97 23.07
N ILE A 61 7.10 -11.87 23.97
CA ILE A 61 6.41 -13.14 24.23
C ILE A 61 6.29 -13.40 25.72
N ASN A 62 5.26 -14.16 26.11
CA ASN A 62 4.93 -14.52 27.48
C ASN A 62 4.86 -13.30 28.43
N PRO A 63 4.07 -12.26 28.15
CA PRO A 63 3.99 -11.10 29.04
C PRO A 63 3.55 -11.49 30.46
N PRO A 64 4.02 -10.82 31.53
CA PRO A 64 3.60 -11.10 32.91
C PRO A 64 2.15 -10.72 33.21
N ILE A 65 1.60 -9.71 32.53
CA ILE A 65 0.24 -9.20 32.75
C ILE A 65 -0.53 -9.18 31.44
N GLU A 66 -1.78 -9.67 31.51
CA GLU A 66 -2.83 -9.42 30.53
C GLU A 66 -3.93 -8.57 31.18
N ILE A 67 -4.39 -7.54 30.46
CA ILE A 67 -5.55 -6.72 30.80
C ILE A 67 -6.59 -6.97 29.72
N ARG A 68 -7.78 -7.40 30.12
CA ARG A 68 -8.91 -7.72 29.26
C ARG A 68 -10.14 -6.96 29.69
N THR A 69 -10.94 -6.50 28.74
CA THR A 69 -12.23 -5.86 29.05
C THR A 69 -13.39 -6.46 28.28
N PHE A 70 -14.58 -6.34 28.87
CA PHE A 70 -15.84 -6.82 28.34
C PHE A 70 -16.91 -5.76 28.64
N GLY A 71 -17.10 -4.81 27.72
CA GLY A 71 -17.86 -3.61 28.01
C GLY A 71 -17.22 -2.86 29.18
N ARG A 72 -17.96 -2.69 30.27
CA ARG A 72 -17.47 -1.97 31.47
C ARG A 72 -16.76 -2.85 32.51
N ASN A 73 -16.67 -4.15 32.27
CA ASN A 73 -15.96 -5.06 33.16
C ASN A 73 -14.47 -5.13 32.75
N ILE A 74 -13.60 -5.24 33.74
CA ILE A 74 -12.15 -5.38 33.57
C ILE A 74 -11.68 -6.67 34.25
N GLU A 75 -10.73 -7.34 33.63
CA GLU A 75 -9.96 -8.43 34.21
C GLU A 75 -8.47 -8.18 33.98
N ILE A 76 -7.66 -8.16 35.04
CA ILE A 76 -6.21 -8.03 34.99
C ILE A 76 -5.61 -9.32 35.56
N THR A 77 -4.87 -10.07 34.75
CA THR A 77 -4.41 -11.42 35.09
C THR A 77 -2.89 -11.47 35.09
N ALA A 78 -2.32 -12.05 36.14
CA ALA A 78 -0.92 -12.41 36.21
C ALA A 78 -0.69 -13.77 35.52
N LEU A 79 0.15 -13.77 34.48
CA LEU A 79 0.47 -14.96 33.67
C LEU A 79 1.72 -15.69 34.18
N ASP A 80 2.59 -15.00 34.93
CA ASP A 80 3.78 -15.54 35.55
C ASP A 80 4.03 -14.95 36.97
N GLN A 81 5.11 -15.39 37.62
CA GLN A 81 5.47 -14.92 38.97
C GLN A 81 5.76 -13.41 39.04
N LYS A 82 6.32 -12.80 37.98
CA LYS A 82 6.54 -11.35 37.93
C LYS A 82 5.20 -10.60 37.86
N GLY A 83 4.25 -11.18 37.13
CA GLY A 83 2.87 -10.72 37.06
C GLY A 83 2.23 -10.60 38.44
N LEU A 84 2.51 -11.49 39.39
CA LEU A 84 1.94 -11.38 40.75
C LEU A 84 2.41 -10.12 41.47
N ILE A 85 3.67 -9.71 41.31
CA ILE A 85 4.21 -8.48 41.91
C ILE A 85 3.54 -7.26 41.29
N LEU A 86 3.45 -7.23 39.96
CA LEU A 86 2.75 -6.17 39.23
C LEU A 86 1.26 -6.11 39.61
N LEU A 87 0.64 -7.26 39.88
CA LEU A 87 -0.76 -7.33 40.25
C LEU A 87 -1.02 -6.76 41.65
N GLU A 88 -0.09 -6.94 42.60
CA GLU A 88 -0.14 -6.24 43.90
C GLU A 88 -0.02 -4.72 43.73
N PHE A 89 0.91 -4.26 42.90
CA PHE A 89 1.06 -2.84 42.59
C PHE A 89 -0.19 -2.25 41.94
N ILE A 90 -0.71 -2.89 40.88
CA ILE A 90 -1.90 -2.47 40.16
C ILE A 90 -3.11 -2.42 41.10
N TYR A 91 -3.28 -3.41 41.97
CA TYR A 91 -4.36 -3.39 42.96
C TYR A 91 -4.22 -2.23 43.95
N ASP A 92 -3.00 -1.95 44.42
CA ASP A 92 -2.74 -0.85 45.35
C ASP A 92 -3.07 0.54 44.75
N VAL A 93 -2.87 0.69 43.44
CA VAL A 93 -3.28 1.86 42.66
C VAL A 93 -4.81 1.89 42.51
N LEU A 94 -5.39 0.85 41.92
CA LEU A 94 -6.81 0.86 41.53
C LEU A 94 -7.77 0.87 42.72
N LYS A 95 -7.40 0.33 43.88
CA LYS A 95 -8.28 0.36 45.08
C LYS A 95 -8.55 1.78 45.60
N ARG A 96 -7.77 2.78 45.16
CA ARG A 96 -7.92 4.18 45.53
C ARG A 96 -8.87 4.94 44.59
N GLU A 97 -9.24 4.32 43.48
CA GLU A 97 -10.00 4.95 42.41
C GLU A 97 -11.51 4.90 42.67
N THR A 98 -12.17 6.05 42.54
CA THR A 98 -13.61 6.17 42.86
C THR A 98 -14.54 5.86 41.69
N TYR A 99 -14.00 5.67 40.48
CA TYR A 99 -14.80 5.33 39.29
C TYR A 99 -15.10 3.83 39.17
N LEU A 100 -14.51 2.99 40.03
CA LEU A 100 -14.75 1.55 40.08
C LEU A 100 -15.92 1.26 41.03
N GLU A 101 -16.96 0.62 40.49
CA GLU A 101 -18.11 0.14 41.28
C GLU A 101 -17.72 -1.11 42.08
N THR A 102 -16.95 -1.99 41.45
CA THR A 102 -16.43 -3.21 42.08
C THR A 102 -14.95 -3.36 41.74
N LEU A 103 -14.18 -3.87 42.71
CA LEU A 103 -12.80 -4.27 42.52
C LEU A 103 -12.50 -5.42 43.48
N ILE A 104 -12.19 -6.59 42.93
CA ILE A 104 -11.95 -7.82 43.66
C ILE A 104 -10.55 -8.32 43.31
N ARG A 105 -9.70 -8.50 44.31
CA ARG A 105 -8.40 -9.14 44.17
C ARG A 105 -8.52 -10.63 44.50
N GLY A 106 -8.39 -11.46 43.48
CA GLY A 106 -8.17 -12.91 43.63
C GLY A 106 -6.69 -13.21 43.84
N GLN A 107 -6.28 -14.48 43.71
CA GLN A 107 -4.86 -14.86 43.78
C GLN A 107 -4.08 -14.42 42.54
N TYR A 108 -4.58 -14.79 41.35
CA TYR A 108 -3.89 -14.56 40.06
C TYR A 108 -4.55 -13.51 39.18
N LYS A 109 -5.68 -12.93 39.61
CA LYS A 109 -6.39 -11.91 38.85
C LYS A 109 -7.02 -10.83 39.72
N ILE A 110 -7.22 -9.67 39.14
CA ILE A 110 -8.10 -8.59 39.62
C ILE A 110 -9.28 -8.56 38.68
N THR A 111 -10.50 -8.50 39.23
CA THR A 111 -11.71 -8.23 38.45
C THR A 111 -12.36 -6.97 38.95
N GLY A 112 -12.98 -6.21 38.06
CA GLY A 112 -13.68 -4.99 38.45
C GLY A 112 -14.68 -4.52 37.43
N ARG A 113 -15.46 -3.51 37.80
CA ARG A 113 -16.46 -2.89 36.92
C ARG A 113 -16.40 -1.38 37.05
N VAL A 114 -16.31 -0.69 35.92
CA VAL A 114 -16.35 0.76 35.88
C VAL A 114 -17.79 1.26 35.95
N ALA A 115 -18.08 2.13 36.90
CA ALA A 115 -19.40 2.72 37.05
C ALA A 115 -19.81 3.51 35.78
N PRO A 116 -21.05 3.38 35.29
CA PRO A 116 -21.56 4.25 34.24
C PRO A 116 -21.57 5.70 34.72
N SER A 117 -21.19 6.63 33.84
CA SER A 117 -21.32 8.05 34.14
C SER A 117 -22.75 8.51 33.87
N GLN A 118 -23.34 9.22 34.82
CA GLN A 118 -24.57 10.03 34.62
C GLN A 118 -24.29 11.52 34.82
N GLU A 119 -23.02 11.89 34.97
CA GLU A 119 -22.62 13.27 35.17
C GLU A 119 -22.83 14.07 33.89
N PHE A 120 -23.25 15.32 34.04
CA PHE A 120 -23.31 16.27 32.94
C PHE A 120 -21.90 16.78 32.63
N PHE A 121 -21.47 16.69 31.38
CA PHE A 121 -20.16 17.18 30.94
C PHE A 121 -20.27 17.92 29.60
N PRO A 122 -19.42 18.93 29.35
CA PRO A 122 -19.25 19.54 28.03
C PRO A 122 -18.69 18.53 27.02
N GLU A 123 -19.00 18.70 25.74
CA GLU A 123 -18.58 17.79 24.67
C GLU A 123 -17.05 17.63 24.57
N GLU A 124 -16.31 18.69 24.88
CA GLU A 124 -14.85 18.75 24.92
C GLU A 124 -14.25 17.86 26.04
N GLN A 125 -15.08 17.47 27.02
CA GLN A 125 -14.70 16.58 28.13
C GLN A 125 -15.27 15.17 27.97
N ARG A 126 -15.88 14.84 26.82
CA ARG A 126 -16.46 13.50 26.59
C ARG A 126 -15.45 12.37 26.79
N SER A 127 -14.19 12.56 26.39
CA SER A 127 -13.10 11.59 26.61
C SER A 127 -12.75 11.38 28.09
N ARG A 128 -13.24 12.25 28.99
CA ARG A 128 -13.06 12.13 30.45
C ARG A 128 -14.20 11.35 31.12
N GLN A 129 -15.22 10.94 30.37
CA GLN A 129 -16.28 10.09 30.89
C GLN A 129 -15.72 8.77 31.44
N LYS A 130 -16.22 8.36 32.62
CA LYS A 130 -15.87 7.08 33.27
C LYS A 130 -16.09 5.92 32.31
N SER A 131 -15.02 5.21 32.01
CA SER A 131 -14.97 4.08 31.07
C SER A 131 -13.79 3.17 31.41
N VAL A 132 -13.62 2.08 30.67
CA VAL A 132 -12.41 1.23 30.82
C VAL A 132 -11.11 2.00 30.56
N PHE A 133 -11.16 3.08 29.78
CA PHE A 133 -9.99 3.94 29.56
C PHE A 133 -9.61 4.76 30.80
N SER A 134 -10.52 4.95 31.78
CA SER A 134 -10.16 5.50 33.08
C SER A 134 -9.15 4.60 33.79
N VAL A 135 -9.31 3.27 33.70
CA VAL A 135 -8.36 2.29 34.24
C VAL A 135 -7.02 2.39 33.50
N VAL A 136 -7.06 2.41 32.17
CA VAL A 136 -5.85 2.56 31.35
C VAL A 136 -5.09 3.85 31.72
N ARG A 137 -5.81 4.95 31.94
CA ARG A 137 -5.22 6.23 32.37
C ARG A 137 -4.55 6.13 33.74
N SER A 138 -5.20 5.56 34.75
CA SER A 138 -4.58 5.36 36.07
C SER A 138 -3.35 4.46 36.01
N LEU A 139 -3.33 3.46 35.12
CA LEU A 139 -2.14 2.64 34.89
C LEU A 139 -1.01 3.43 34.23
N LEU A 140 -1.31 4.22 33.19
CA LEU A 140 -0.33 5.10 32.57
C LEU A 140 0.31 6.04 33.60
N GLU A 141 -0.54 6.71 34.39
CA GLU A 141 -0.09 7.63 35.42
C GLU A 141 0.75 6.93 36.49
N ALA A 142 0.41 5.71 36.89
CA ALA A 142 1.12 4.99 37.95
C ALA A 142 2.45 4.36 37.50
N PHE A 143 2.54 3.93 36.25
CA PHE A 143 3.77 3.38 35.67
C PHE A 143 4.69 4.45 35.05
N TYR A 144 4.25 5.72 35.00
CA TYR A 144 4.99 6.80 34.37
C TYR A 144 6.43 6.95 34.88
N SER A 145 7.35 7.11 33.93
CA SER A 145 8.75 7.48 34.13
C SER A 145 9.30 8.09 32.83
N ASP A 146 10.05 9.18 32.94
CA ASP A 146 10.75 9.81 31.80
C ASP A 146 12.04 9.07 31.41
N LEU A 147 12.46 8.09 32.22
CA LEU A 147 13.68 7.34 31.99
C LEU A 147 13.46 6.15 31.04
N ASP A 148 12.22 5.76 30.71
CA ASP A 148 11.90 4.59 29.88
C ASP A 148 10.96 4.90 28.72
N ALA A 149 11.41 4.54 27.52
CA ALA A 149 10.72 4.81 26.28
C ALA A 149 9.98 3.59 25.70
N PHE A 150 10.12 2.40 26.28
CA PHE A 150 9.62 1.17 25.69
C PHE A 150 8.63 0.46 26.60
N LEU A 151 8.76 0.54 27.91
CA LEU A 151 7.76 -0.09 28.78
C LEU A 151 6.39 0.58 28.61
N GLY A 152 5.35 -0.23 28.44
CA GLY A 152 4.01 0.27 28.14
C GLY A 152 2.96 -0.84 28.02
N LEU A 153 1.81 -0.44 27.48
CA LEU A 153 0.67 -1.28 27.17
C LEU A 153 0.64 -1.58 25.67
N TYR A 154 0.59 -2.87 25.35
CA TYR A 154 0.68 -3.37 23.98
C TYR A 154 -0.51 -4.25 23.66
N GLY A 155 -1.19 -4.04 22.53
CA GLY A 155 -2.22 -4.98 22.10
C GLY A 155 -3.27 -4.36 21.19
N SER A 156 -4.53 -4.69 21.48
CA SER A 156 -5.66 -4.52 20.57
C SER A 156 -6.85 -3.87 21.26
N PHE A 157 -7.51 -2.98 20.51
CA PHE A 157 -8.71 -2.24 20.88
C PHE A 157 -9.82 -2.61 19.90
N GLY A 158 -10.91 -3.16 20.39
CA GLY A 158 -12.06 -3.61 19.60
C GLY A 158 -13.06 -2.50 19.32
N TYR A 159 -13.85 -2.67 18.27
CA TYR A 159 -14.82 -1.68 17.78
C TYR A 159 -15.84 -1.28 18.85
N ASP A 160 -16.33 -2.25 19.62
CA ASP A 160 -17.42 -2.07 20.60
C ASP A 160 -17.05 -1.13 21.77
N LEU A 161 -15.77 -0.77 21.94
CA LEU A 161 -15.33 0.26 22.90
C LEU A 161 -16.04 1.61 22.70
N ILE A 162 -16.44 1.92 21.46
CA ILE A 162 -17.16 3.17 21.14
C ILE A 162 -18.50 3.28 21.88
N PHE A 163 -19.15 2.16 22.20
CA PHE A 163 -20.43 2.15 22.90
C PHE A 163 -20.34 2.60 24.36
N GLN A 164 -19.13 2.77 24.90
CA GLN A 164 -18.92 3.37 26.21
C GLN A 164 -19.00 4.91 26.19
N PHE A 165 -18.90 5.52 24.99
CA PHE A 165 -18.84 6.97 24.78
C PHE A 165 -19.98 7.50 23.92
N GLU A 166 -20.48 6.68 23.00
CA GLU A 166 -21.62 6.99 22.16
C GLU A 166 -22.87 6.24 22.61
N SER A 167 -23.97 6.97 22.77
CA SER A 167 -25.27 6.38 23.09
C SER A 167 -25.88 5.75 21.83
N ILE A 168 -25.64 4.45 21.66
CA ILE A 168 -26.13 3.63 20.56
C ILE A 168 -27.15 2.61 21.09
N HIS A 169 -28.27 2.45 20.38
CA HIS A 169 -29.23 1.39 20.67
C HIS A 169 -28.69 0.06 20.15
N LEU A 170 -28.22 -0.79 21.06
CA LEU A 170 -27.68 -2.10 20.72
C LEU A 170 -28.81 -3.07 20.35
N LYS A 171 -28.71 -3.66 19.16
CA LYS A 171 -29.68 -4.62 18.61
C LYS A 171 -29.19 -6.07 18.73
N ARG A 172 -27.87 -6.30 18.69
CA ARG A 172 -27.27 -7.64 18.78
C ARG A 172 -26.80 -7.98 20.20
N PRO A 173 -26.95 -9.23 20.65
CA PRO A 173 -26.28 -9.69 21.87
C PRO A 173 -24.76 -9.71 21.67
N ARG A 174 -24.03 -9.38 22.72
CA ARG A 174 -22.57 -9.57 22.79
C ARG A 174 -22.32 -10.79 23.65
N ASP A 175 -21.40 -11.65 23.21
CA ASP A 175 -20.96 -12.77 24.01
C ASP A 175 -20.18 -12.24 25.23
N GLU A 176 -20.49 -12.73 26.42
CA GLU A 176 -19.84 -12.33 27.67
C GLU A 176 -18.34 -12.66 27.67
N VAL A 177 -17.90 -13.62 26.84
CA VAL A 177 -16.47 -13.97 26.69
C VAL A 177 -15.78 -13.25 25.53
N GLN A 178 -16.48 -12.40 24.78
CA GLN A 178 -15.88 -11.63 23.69
C GLN A 178 -15.27 -10.33 24.24
N ALA A 179 -13.94 -10.30 24.30
CA ALA A 179 -13.21 -9.11 24.75
C ALA A 179 -13.36 -7.95 23.75
N ASP A 180 -13.43 -6.72 24.26
CA ASP A 180 -13.39 -5.48 23.48
C ASP A 180 -12.06 -4.72 23.65
N MET A 181 -11.20 -5.11 24.57
CA MET A 181 -9.80 -4.65 24.66
C MET A 181 -8.94 -5.75 25.27
N ILE A 182 -7.74 -5.95 24.72
CA ILE A 182 -6.71 -6.82 25.31
C ILE A 182 -5.37 -6.09 25.21
N LEU A 183 -4.75 -5.82 26.36
CA LEU A 183 -3.46 -5.17 26.46
C LEU A 183 -2.52 -6.00 27.33
N PHE A 184 -1.23 -5.97 27.02
CA PHE A 184 -0.18 -6.67 27.74
C PHE A 184 0.82 -5.68 28.31
N ILE A 185 1.36 -5.99 29.49
CA ILE A 185 2.58 -5.35 30.01
C ILE A 185 3.71 -6.36 29.84
N PRO A 186 4.68 -6.15 28.94
CA PRO A 186 5.80 -7.07 28.73
C PRO A 186 6.91 -6.88 29.78
N ASP A 187 7.61 -7.97 30.13
CA ASP A 187 8.84 -7.96 30.94
C ASP A 187 10.12 -8.18 30.09
N GLU A 188 9.96 -8.52 28.81
CA GLU A 188 11.04 -8.62 27.83
C GLU A 188 10.54 -8.05 26.50
N ILE A 189 11.22 -7.01 25.99
CA ILE A 189 10.89 -6.35 24.72
C ILE A 189 12.08 -6.45 23.78
N PHE A 190 11.80 -6.83 22.55
CA PHE A 190 12.71 -6.80 21.41
C PHE A 190 12.46 -5.57 20.57
N VAL A 191 13.52 -4.90 20.11
CA VAL A 191 13.44 -3.71 19.26
C VAL A 191 14.46 -3.80 18.13
N ILE A 192 14.01 -3.58 16.89
CA ILE A 192 14.86 -3.30 15.73
C ILE A 192 14.56 -1.88 15.26
N ASP A 193 15.58 -1.02 15.23
CA ASP A 193 15.55 0.26 14.54
C ASP A 193 16.30 0.10 13.21
N HIS A 194 15.56 0.02 12.09
CA HIS A 194 16.18 -0.19 10.78
C HIS A 194 16.93 1.05 10.26
N GLN A 195 16.68 2.24 10.82
CA GLN A 195 17.40 3.45 10.41
C GLN A 195 18.78 3.54 11.06
N LYS A 196 18.88 3.13 12.32
CA LYS A 196 20.15 3.13 13.06
C LYS A 196 20.93 1.83 12.93
N ASP A 197 20.32 0.81 12.31
CA ASP A 197 20.85 -0.55 12.28
C ASP A 197 21.02 -1.17 13.68
N ASP A 198 20.24 -0.66 14.65
CA ASP A 198 20.30 -1.07 16.05
C ASP A 198 19.31 -2.21 16.31
N CYS A 199 19.75 -3.23 17.02
CA CYS A 199 18.93 -4.36 17.43
C CYS A 199 19.26 -4.72 18.88
N PHE A 200 18.28 -4.55 19.77
CA PHE A 200 18.47 -4.75 21.19
C PHE A 200 17.25 -5.36 21.86
N ARG A 201 17.48 -5.94 23.03
CA ARG A 201 16.46 -6.46 23.93
C ARG A 201 16.53 -5.75 25.25
N ILE A 202 15.37 -5.40 25.81
CA ILE A 202 15.22 -4.84 27.15
C ILE A 202 14.50 -5.86 28.02
N ARG A 203 15.09 -6.21 29.16
CA ARG A 203 14.48 -7.07 30.19
C ARG A 203 14.17 -6.26 31.44
N TYR A 204 13.00 -6.49 32.03
CA TYR A 204 12.50 -5.78 33.19
C TYR A 204 12.32 -6.71 34.39
N ASP A 205 12.74 -6.22 35.54
CA ASP A 205 12.44 -6.77 36.86
C ASP A 205 11.79 -5.69 37.72
N PHE A 206 10.91 -6.13 38.62
CA PHE A 206 10.00 -5.26 39.35
C PHE A 206 10.11 -5.50 40.85
N GLU A 207 10.12 -4.43 41.64
CA GLU A 207 10.02 -4.49 43.10
C GLU A 207 8.90 -3.60 43.63
N PHE A 208 8.06 -4.16 44.49
CA PHE A 208 6.98 -3.44 45.15
C PHE A 208 6.60 -4.12 46.46
N GLY A 209 6.33 -3.34 47.52
CA GLY A 209 5.83 -3.87 48.79
C GLY A 209 6.74 -4.91 49.46
N GLY A 210 8.05 -4.86 49.23
CA GLY A 210 9.01 -5.85 49.75
C GLY A 210 9.13 -7.14 48.92
N LEU A 211 8.39 -7.26 47.82
CA LEU A 211 8.55 -8.31 46.81
C LEU A 211 9.50 -7.83 45.72
N SER A 212 10.33 -8.72 45.16
CA SER A 212 11.25 -8.42 44.05
C SER A 212 11.31 -9.59 43.07
N SER A 213 11.28 -9.31 41.77
CA SER A 213 11.53 -10.33 40.73
C SER A 213 13.00 -10.45 40.33
N LEU A 214 13.89 -9.64 40.89
CA LEU A 214 15.28 -9.57 40.45
C LEU A 214 15.97 -10.94 40.60
N GLY A 215 16.52 -11.44 39.49
CA GLY A 215 17.21 -12.74 39.46
C GLY A 215 16.29 -13.97 39.53
N GLN A 216 14.96 -13.79 39.49
CA GLN A 216 14.02 -14.92 39.43
C GLN A 216 13.91 -15.48 38.02
N ALA A 217 13.86 -16.81 37.92
CA ALA A 217 13.59 -17.48 36.65
C ALA A 217 12.11 -17.34 36.27
N LYS A 218 11.84 -17.09 34.98
CA LYS A 218 10.47 -16.97 34.47
C LYS A 218 9.73 -18.29 34.61
N THR A 219 8.73 -18.32 35.49
CA THR A 219 7.89 -19.48 35.76
C THR A 219 6.44 -19.13 35.48
N MET A 220 5.87 -19.72 34.43
CA MET A 220 4.48 -19.47 34.03
C MET A 220 3.52 -20.02 35.10
N LEU A 221 2.55 -19.22 35.51
CA LEU A 221 1.54 -19.60 36.51
C LEU A 221 0.36 -20.34 35.90
N SER A 222 0.16 -20.16 34.59
CA SER A 222 -0.89 -20.84 33.84
C SER A 222 -0.35 -21.42 32.55
N ALA A 223 -0.87 -22.59 32.16
CA ALA A 223 -0.81 -23.05 30.76
C ALA A 223 -1.82 -22.32 29.86
N ALA A 224 -2.62 -21.39 30.42
CA ALA A 224 -3.50 -20.50 29.68
C ALA A 224 -2.64 -19.67 28.73
N GLY A 225 -2.80 -19.90 27.42
CA GLY A 225 -1.91 -19.38 26.39
C GLY A 225 -1.42 -20.46 25.43
N ARG A 226 -1.32 -21.73 25.86
CA ARG A 226 -1.13 -22.84 24.92
C ARG A 226 -2.47 -23.21 24.30
N ILE A 227 -2.77 -22.65 23.14
CA ILE A 227 -3.83 -23.21 22.28
C ILE A 227 -3.36 -24.61 21.90
N LYS A 228 -3.87 -25.64 22.59
CA LYS A 228 -3.94 -26.97 21.98
C LYS A 228 -4.96 -26.82 20.87
N ASN A 229 -4.47 -26.62 19.65
CA ASN A 229 -5.28 -26.81 18.46
C ASN A 229 -5.80 -28.25 18.57
N ASP A 230 -7.06 -28.44 18.93
CA ASP A 230 -7.64 -29.76 19.18
C ASP A 230 -7.85 -30.54 17.87
N GLY A 231 -7.37 -29.98 16.75
CA GLY A 231 -7.49 -30.53 15.41
C GLY A 231 -8.92 -30.52 14.91
N ARG A 232 -9.87 -29.85 15.60
CA ARG A 232 -11.22 -29.70 15.11
C ARG A 232 -11.25 -28.59 14.07
N THR A 233 -10.88 -28.96 12.85
CA THR A 233 -11.22 -28.17 11.67
C THR A 233 -12.74 -28.23 11.49
N ILE A 234 -13.42 -27.09 11.66
CA ILE A 234 -14.83 -26.98 11.27
C ILE A 234 -14.89 -27.17 9.75
N PRO A 235 -15.67 -28.14 9.23
CA PRO A 235 -15.78 -28.37 7.81
C PRO A 235 -16.20 -27.10 7.07
N ALA A 236 -15.60 -26.79 5.93
CA ALA A 236 -15.90 -25.58 5.15
C ALA A 236 -17.39 -25.42 4.77
N GLN A 237 -18.15 -26.52 4.79
CA GLN A 237 -19.59 -26.58 4.52
C GLN A 237 -20.46 -26.02 5.66
N GLU A 238 -19.94 -25.98 6.90
CA GLU A 238 -20.62 -25.39 8.07
C GLU A 238 -20.31 -23.89 8.23
N ILE A 239 -19.41 -23.37 7.40
CA ILE A 239 -18.97 -21.98 7.43
C ILE A 239 -19.91 -21.13 6.56
N SER A 240 -20.83 -20.42 7.22
CA SER A 240 -21.69 -19.44 6.56
C SER A 240 -20.84 -18.29 5.99
N ASN A 241 -20.88 -18.11 4.68
CA ASN A 241 -20.24 -17.00 3.98
C ASN A 241 -21.30 -16.04 3.45
N ASP A 242 -20.89 -14.78 3.24
CA ASP A 242 -21.78 -13.80 2.63
C ASP A 242 -22.22 -14.25 1.24
N THR A 243 -23.49 -13.99 0.93
CA THR A 243 -24.11 -14.40 -0.34
C THR A 243 -24.09 -13.24 -1.32
N GLU A 244 -23.83 -13.51 -2.60
CA GLU A 244 -23.86 -12.51 -3.67
C GLU A 244 -25.16 -11.68 -3.65
N GLY A 245 -25.05 -10.37 -3.87
CA GLY A 245 -26.13 -9.40 -3.83
C GLY A 245 -26.53 -8.91 -2.43
N ARG A 246 -26.04 -9.54 -1.35
CA ARG A 246 -26.41 -9.18 0.02
C ARG A 246 -25.76 -7.89 0.48
N TYR A 247 -24.50 -7.65 0.10
CA TYR A 247 -23.85 -6.37 0.37
C TYR A 247 -24.46 -5.27 -0.51
N ALA A 248 -24.71 -5.56 -1.80
CA ALA A 248 -25.39 -4.63 -2.70
C ALA A 248 -26.75 -4.16 -2.14
N GLU A 249 -27.53 -5.05 -1.51
CA GLU A 249 -28.78 -4.65 -0.86
C GLU A 249 -28.59 -3.68 0.31
N LYS A 250 -27.54 -3.87 1.13
CA LYS A 250 -27.19 -2.90 2.18
C LYS A 250 -26.86 -1.53 1.58
N VAL A 251 -26.19 -1.48 0.44
CA VAL A 251 -25.93 -0.21 -0.29
C VAL A 251 -27.24 0.44 -0.72
N ARG A 252 -28.20 -0.31 -1.29
CA ARG A 252 -29.51 0.23 -1.68
C ARG A 252 -30.27 0.81 -0.49
N ILE A 253 -30.22 0.13 0.67
CA ILE A 253 -30.80 0.64 1.92
C ILE A 253 -30.10 1.95 2.33
N ALA A 254 -28.76 1.98 2.39
CA ALA A 254 -27.99 3.17 2.77
C ALA A 254 -28.33 4.39 1.89
N LYS A 255 -28.53 4.18 0.58
CA LYS A 255 -28.93 5.25 -0.36
C LYS A 255 -30.25 5.95 0.02
N ALA A 256 -31.20 5.24 0.60
CA ALA A 256 -32.43 5.85 1.09
C ALA A 256 -32.18 6.79 2.30
N TYR A 257 -31.20 6.46 3.14
CA TYR A 257 -30.80 7.29 4.29
C TYR A 257 -30.01 8.53 3.85
N PHE A 258 -29.08 8.38 2.90
CA PHE A 258 -28.39 9.53 2.27
C PHE A 258 -29.40 10.53 1.69
N LYS A 259 -30.39 10.04 0.95
CA LYS A 259 -31.43 10.89 0.33
C LYS A 259 -32.28 11.65 1.36
N ARG A 260 -32.49 11.07 2.55
CA ARG A 260 -33.21 11.71 3.66
C ARG A 260 -32.36 12.72 4.43
N GLY A 261 -31.03 12.65 4.29
CA GLY A 261 -30.08 13.46 5.04
C GLY A 261 -29.77 12.93 6.44
N ASP A 262 -29.96 11.64 6.68
CA ASP A 262 -29.67 11.02 7.99
C ASP A 262 -28.16 10.97 8.28
N PHE A 263 -27.37 10.70 7.24
CA PHE A 263 -25.92 10.75 7.21
C PHE A 263 -25.45 10.99 5.77
N PHE A 264 -24.18 11.34 5.58
CA PHE A 264 -23.54 11.62 4.28
C PHE A 264 -22.68 10.46 3.79
N GLU A 265 -22.12 9.71 4.73
CA GLU A 265 -21.21 8.60 4.48
C GLU A 265 -21.47 7.48 5.50
N VAL A 266 -21.40 6.22 5.08
CA VAL A 266 -21.39 5.06 5.99
C VAL A 266 -20.53 3.93 5.41
N VAL A 267 -19.85 3.19 6.27
CA VAL A 267 -18.95 2.09 5.90
C VAL A 267 -19.49 0.78 6.47
N PRO A 268 -20.47 0.11 5.83
CA PRO A 268 -20.87 -1.24 6.20
C PRO A 268 -19.77 -2.24 5.92
N SER A 269 -19.87 -3.37 6.61
CA SER A 269 -18.92 -4.46 6.48
C SER A 269 -19.59 -5.82 6.56
N HIS A 270 -18.87 -6.83 6.10
CA HIS A 270 -19.23 -8.24 6.18
C HIS A 270 -17.98 -9.11 6.33
N THR A 271 -18.17 -10.34 6.81
CA THR A 271 -17.06 -11.26 7.09
C THR A 271 -17.09 -12.45 6.16
N PHE A 272 -15.94 -12.75 5.58
CA PHE A 272 -15.66 -14.00 4.89
C PHE A 272 -14.92 -14.94 5.83
N TYR A 273 -15.26 -16.21 5.79
CA TYR A 273 -14.68 -17.22 6.65
C TYR A 273 -14.13 -18.38 5.83
N ARG A 274 -12.97 -18.88 6.24
CA ARG A 274 -12.33 -20.07 5.68
C ARG A 274 -11.74 -20.93 6.79
N SER A 275 -11.81 -22.24 6.62
CA SER A 275 -10.97 -23.15 7.39
C SER A 275 -9.51 -22.87 7.04
N CYS A 276 -8.63 -22.90 8.03
CA CYS A 276 -7.22 -22.57 7.87
C CYS A 276 -6.35 -23.49 8.73
N GLU A 277 -5.46 -24.23 8.06
CA GLU A 277 -4.46 -25.10 8.71
C GLU A 277 -3.06 -24.46 8.74
N ILE A 278 -2.89 -23.32 8.05
CA ILE A 278 -1.64 -22.58 7.99
C ILE A 278 -1.35 -21.94 9.34
N ARG A 279 -0.09 -21.96 9.76
CA ARG A 279 0.35 -21.37 11.04
C ARG A 279 0.25 -19.83 11.00
N PRO A 280 -0.15 -19.17 12.11
CA PRO A 280 -0.19 -17.71 12.21
C PRO A 280 1.09 -17.00 11.71
N SER A 281 2.26 -17.52 12.06
CA SER A 281 3.55 -16.97 11.64
C SER A 281 3.75 -16.98 10.13
N GLU A 282 3.30 -18.05 9.47
CA GLU A 282 3.41 -18.22 8.02
C GLU A 282 2.41 -17.30 7.30
N ILE A 283 1.18 -17.17 7.83
CA ILE A 283 0.20 -16.19 7.33
C ILE A 283 0.79 -14.78 7.39
N PHE A 284 1.41 -14.41 8.52
CA PHE A 284 2.00 -13.08 8.71
C PHE A 284 3.13 -12.79 7.72
N GLU A 285 4.05 -13.74 7.53
CA GLU A 285 5.16 -13.62 6.57
C GLU A 285 4.64 -13.52 5.12
N ASN A 286 3.65 -14.33 4.75
CA ASN A 286 3.04 -14.28 3.43
C ASN A 286 2.31 -12.95 3.20
N LEU A 287 1.57 -12.45 4.21
CA LEU A 287 0.88 -11.17 4.15
C LEU A 287 1.85 -10.01 3.97
N THR A 288 2.96 -10.00 4.72
CA THR A 288 3.98 -8.94 4.66
C THR A 288 4.67 -8.89 3.29
N LYS A 289 4.90 -10.05 2.66
CA LYS A 289 5.46 -10.13 1.30
C LYS A 289 4.50 -9.59 0.23
N ILE A 290 3.21 -9.90 0.37
CA ILE A 290 2.18 -9.53 -0.62
C ILE A 290 1.73 -8.08 -0.44
N ASN A 291 1.71 -7.57 0.79
CA ASN A 291 1.19 -6.24 1.09
C ASN A 291 2.00 -5.58 2.21
N PRO A 292 3.20 -5.04 1.92
CA PRO A 292 3.95 -4.26 2.90
C PRO A 292 3.16 -3.00 3.27
N SER A 293 3.06 -2.72 4.57
CA SER A 293 2.29 -1.59 5.11
C SER A 293 3.04 -0.89 6.25
N PRO A 294 2.63 0.33 6.62
CA PRO A 294 3.14 1.04 7.79
C PRO A 294 2.81 0.35 9.12
N TYR A 295 1.79 -0.51 9.18
CA TYR A 295 1.35 -1.17 10.42
C TYR A 295 1.14 -2.67 10.22
N GLY A 296 2.23 -3.43 10.23
CA GLY A 296 2.22 -4.89 10.30
C GLY A 296 2.11 -5.39 11.73
N PHE A 297 1.33 -6.44 11.97
CA PHE A 297 1.21 -7.05 13.28
C PHE A 297 0.85 -8.54 13.26
N LEU A 298 1.39 -9.27 14.23
CA LEU A 298 1.01 -10.63 14.63
C LEU A 298 0.81 -10.63 16.15
N ILE A 299 -0.41 -10.86 16.60
CA ILE A 299 -0.76 -10.79 18.03
C ILE A 299 -1.45 -12.08 18.44
N HIS A 300 -0.91 -12.75 19.46
CA HIS A 300 -1.55 -13.91 20.09
C HIS A 300 -2.31 -13.45 21.34
N LEU A 301 -3.63 -13.33 21.23
CA LEU A 301 -4.53 -12.80 22.26
C LEU A 301 -4.98 -13.83 23.31
N GLY A 302 -4.42 -15.04 23.28
CA GLY A 302 -4.65 -16.12 24.24
C GLY A 302 -5.49 -17.24 23.67
N ASN A 303 -6.65 -16.91 23.09
CA ASN A 303 -7.56 -17.86 22.44
C ASN A 303 -7.73 -17.61 20.94
N GLU A 304 -7.09 -16.59 20.40
CA GLU A 304 -7.16 -16.21 18.99
C GLU A 304 -5.93 -15.41 18.59
N HIS A 305 -5.70 -15.32 17.28
CA HIS A 305 -4.65 -14.51 16.68
C HIS A 305 -5.23 -13.40 15.82
N LEU A 306 -4.60 -12.23 15.87
CA LEU A 306 -4.79 -11.17 14.88
C LEU A 306 -3.53 -11.06 14.04
N ILE A 307 -3.69 -11.19 12.73
CA ILE A 307 -2.62 -11.09 11.74
C ILE A 307 -3.02 -10.02 10.74
N GLY A 308 -2.26 -8.92 10.66
CA GLY A 308 -2.65 -7.79 9.82
C GLY A 308 -1.49 -7.01 9.23
N SER A 309 -1.81 -6.28 8.17
CA SER A 309 -0.92 -5.34 7.51
C SER A 309 -1.76 -4.13 7.12
N SER A 310 -1.97 -3.24 8.09
CA SER A 310 -2.89 -2.11 7.98
C SER A 310 -2.23 -0.92 7.28
N PRO A 311 -2.90 -0.34 6.26
CA PRO A 311 -2.38 0.83 5.56
C PRO A 311 -2.56 2.12 6.36
N GLU A 312 -3.43 2.16 7.38
CA GLU A 312 -3.96 3.41 7.94
C GLU A 312 -3.53 3.61 9.40
N MET A 313 -2.79 4.70 9.65
CA MET A 313 -2.52 5.22 10.99
C MET A 313 -3.84 5.66 11.63
N PHE A 314 -4.14 5.14 12.83
CA PHE A 314 -5.29 5.63 13.58
C PHE A 314 -4.94 6.92 14.32
N VAL A 315 -4.14 6.83 15.37
CA VAL A 315 -3.66 7.97 16.16
C VAL A 315 -2.22 7.72 16.58
N ARG A 316 -1.36 8.72 16.34
CA ARG A 316 -0.01 8.80 16.92
C ARG A 316 0.12 10.06 17.77
N VAL A 317 0.71 9.90 18.96
CA VAL A 317 1.02 11.01 19.87
C VAL A 317 2.47 10.93 20.32
N GLU A 318 3.20 12.02 20.09
CA GLU A 318 4.58 12.20 20.53
C GLU A 318 4.71 13.52 21.29
N GLY A 319 4.95 13.43 22.61
CA GLY A 319 4.84 14.58 23.50
C GLY A 319 3.41 15.14 23.46
N ARG A 320 3.25 16.35 22.91
CA ARG A 320 1.93 16.99 22.72
C ARG A 320 1.44 16.96 21.26
N ARG A 321 2.26 16.46 20.34
CA ARG A 321 1.94 16.43 18.91
C ARG A 321 1.05 15.23 18.63
N ILE A 322 -0.12 15.46 18.05
CA ILE A 322 -1.05 14.43 17.59
C ILE A 322 -1.09 14.39 16.07
N GLU A 323 -1.02 13.20 15.49
CA GLU A 323 -1.07 12.98 14.05
C GLU A 323 -2.03 11.84 13.69
N THR A 324 -2.68 11.98 12.53
CA THR A 324 -3.46 10.94 11.89
C THR A 324 -3.25 11.01 10.37
N CYS A 325 -3.50 9.91 9.67
CA CYS A 325 -3.37 9.85 8.22
C CYS A 325 -4.60 9.20 7.56
N PRO A 326 -5.70 9.94 7.36
CA PRO A 326 -6.87 9.42 6.64
C PRO A 326 -6.51 8.98 5.23
N ILE A 327 -7.09 7.87 4.77
CA ILE A 327 -6.84 7.29 3.45
C ILE A 327 -8.16 7.09 2.71
N SER A 328 -8.21 7.51 1.46
CA SER A 328 -9.25 7.11 0.50
C SER A 328 -8.67 7.11 -0.92
N GLY A 329 -9.29 6.34 -1.81
CA GLY A 329 -8.78 6.08 -3.14
C GLY A 329 -7.60 5.10 -3.13
N THR A 330 -7.77 3.99 -3.85
CA THR A 330 -6.75 2.96 -4.01
C THR A 330 -6.73 2.50 -5.46
N ILE A 331 -5.56 2.48 -6.08
CA ILE A 331 -5.38 1.89 -7.41
C ILE A 331 -4.18 0.96 -7.43
N GLN A 332 -4.23 -0.09 -8.25
CA GLN A 332 -3.11 -1.02 -8.40
C GLN A 332 -1.93 -0.33 -9.10
N ARG A 333 -0.68 -0.68 -8.76
CA ARG A 333 0.52 -0.28 -9.50
C ARG A 333 0.52 -0.80 -10.93
N GLY A 334 0.98 0.05 -11.86
CA GLY A 334 1.26 -0.29 -13.25
C GLY A 334 2.42 -1.27 -13.39
N CYS A 335 2.57 -1.88 -14.56
CA CYS A 335 3.72 -2.76 -14.82
C CYS A 335 5.03 -1.97 -14.99
N ASN A 336 4.94 -0.65 -15.20
CA ASN A 336 6.07 0.26 -15.39
C ASN A 336 5.68 1.70 -14.96
N ALA A 337 6.68 2.60 -15.00
CA ALA A 337 6.51 3.98 -14.55
C ALA A 337 5.50 4.81 -15.37
N LEU A 338 5.28 4.48 -16.65
CA LEU A 338 4.31 5.20 -17.50
C LEU A 338 2.88 4.83 -17.12
N GLU A 339 2.63 3.53 -16.92
CA GLU A 339 1.35 3.08 -16.40
C GLU A 339 1.09 3.61 -14.99
N ASP A 340 2.10 3.61 -14.10
CA ASP A 340 1.97 4.22 -12.77
C ASP A 340 1.56 5.69 -12.87
N ALA A 341 2.18 6.48 -13.76
CA ALA A 341 1.83 7.88 -13.95
C ALA A 341 0.37 8.06 -14.42
N GLU A 342 -0.09 7.23 -15.36
CA GLU A 342 -1.48 7.27 -15.84
C GLU A 342 -2.48 6.83 -14.76
N ARG A 343 -2.15 5.81 -13.97
CA ARG A 343 -2.98 5.34 -12.83
C ARG A 343 -3.04 6.36 -11.71
N ILE A 344 -1.93 7.02 -11.39
CA ILE A 344 -1.89 8.15 -10.46
C ILE A 344 -2.79 9.27 -10.97
N ARG A 345 -2.70 9.61 -12.27
CA ARG A 345 -3.55 10.63 -12.88
C ARG A 345 -5.03 10.24 -12.81
N GLN A 346 -5.37 8.97 -13.03
CA GLN A 346 -6.72 8.46 -12.87
C GLN A 346 -7.21 8.63 -11.43
N LEU A 347 -6.43 8.20 -10.45
CA LEU A 347 -6.73 8.32 -9.02
C LEU A 347 -6.92 9.78 -8.59
N LEU A 348 -6.05 10.68 -9.04
CA LEU A 348 -6.15 12.12 -8.74
C LEU A 348 -7.35 12.81 -9.42
N ASN A 349 -7.87 12.26 -10.51
CA ASN A 349 -9.07 12.79 -11.19
C ASN A 349 -10.37 12.10 -10.75
N SER A 350 -10.30 11.15 -9.81
CA SER A 350 -11.50 10.54 -9.22
C SER A 350 -12.19 11.51 -8.27
N HIS A 351 -13.33 12.06 -8.70
CA HIS A 351 -14.14 12.95 -7.86
C HIS A 351 -14.78 12.23 -6.67
N LYS A 352 -15.08 10.93 -6.79
CA LYS A 352 -15.57 10.09 -5.68
C LYS A 352 -14.52 10.04 -4.57
N ASP A 353 -13.31 9.57 -4.90
CA ASP A 353 -12.22 9.41 -3.92
C ASP A 353 -11.80 10.76 -3.30
N GLU A 354 -11.82 11.83 -4.09
CA GLU A 354 -11.57 13.18 -3.59
C GLU A 354 -12.60 13.61 -2.54
N SER A 355 -13.88 13.33 -2.78
CA SER A 355 -15.00 13.69 -1.91
C SER A 355 -14.98 12.88 -0.61
N GLU A 356 -14.77 11.56 -0.70
CA GLU A 356 -14.60 10.68 0.46
C GLU A 356 -13.44 11.13 1.35
N LEU A 357 -12.26 11.39 0.75
CA LEU A 357 -11.11 11.81 1.54
C LEU A 357 -11.34 13.19 2.17
N THR A 358 -12.03 14.10 1.48
CA THR A 358 -12.38 15.42 2.05
C THR A 358 -13.24 15.26 3.30
N MET A 359 -14.26 14.42 3.25
CA MET A 359 -15.15 14.15 4.39
C MET A 359 -14.39 13.56 5.57
N CYS A 360 -13.54 12.56 5.32
CA CYS A 360 -12.70 11.95 6.35
C CYS A 360 -11.79 12.99 7.02
N THR A 361 -11.13 13.83 6.23
CA THR A 361 -10.22 14.87 6.72
C THR A 361 -10.94 15.97 7.51
N ASP A 362 -12.13 16.40 7.09
CA ASP A 362 -12.87 17.42 7.83
C ASP A 362 -13.37 16.92 9.18
N VAL A 363 -13.83 15.66 9.26
CA VAL A 363 -14.21 15.06 10.54
C VAL A 363 -12.99 14.88 11.45
N ASP A 364 -11.88 14.42 10.90
CA ASP A 364 -10.62 14.27 11.63
C ASP A 364 -10.11 15.62 12.21
N ARG A 365 -10.19 16.71 11.42
CA ARG A 365 -9.88 18.07 11.89
C ARG A 365 -10.84 18.52 12.99
N ASN A 366 -12.13 18.21 12.85
CA ASN A 366 -13.13 18.51 13.88
C ASN A 366 -12.82 17.77 15.19
N ASP A 367 -12.46 16.48 15.12
CA ASP A 367 -12.12 15.70 16.30
C ASP A 367 -10.89 16.26 17.01
N LYS A 368 -9.82 16.59 16.27
CA LYS A 368 -8.63 17.26 16.83
C LYS A 368 -8.98 18.60 17.46
N SER A 369 -9.87 19.37 16.85
CA SER A 369 -10.21 20.73 17.31
C SER A 369 -10.85 20.74 18.71
N ARG A 370 -11.41 19.61 19.19
CA ARG A 370 -11.96 19.49 20.55
C ARG A 370 -10.89 19.45 21.64
N ILE A 371 -9.70 18.97 21.31
CA ILE A 371 -8.65 18.62 22.26
C ILE A 371 -7.29 19.29 21.96
N CYS A 372 -7.19 20.02 20.85
CA CYS A 372 -5.98 20.73 20.44
C CYS A 372 -6.07 22.22 20.75
N VAL A 373 -4.89 22.85 20.90
CA VAL A 373 -4.78 24.30 21.00
C VAL A 373 -5.37 24.94 19.74
N PRO A 374 -6.31 25.90 19.85
CA PRO A 374 -6.91 26.57 18.69
C PRO A 374 -5.87 27.11 17.71
N GLY A 375 -6.07 26.86 16.41
CA GLY A 375 -5.16 27.28 15.35
C GLY A 375 -3.94 26.38 15.11
N THR A 376 -3.76 25.31 15.90
CA THR A 376 -2.66 24.35 15.70
C THR A 376 -2.99 23.20 14.76
N VAL A 377 -4.28 22.92 14.53
CA VAL A 377 -4.73 21.85 13.62
C VAL A 377 -4.45 22.23 12.17
N LYS A 378 -3.60 21.46 11.49
CA LYS A 378 -3.12 21.72 10.12
C LYS A 378 -3.19 20.46 9.28
N VAL A 379 -3.54 20.64 8.00
CA VAL A 379 -3.38 19.60 6.98
C VAL A 379 -2.00 19.80 6.35
N LEU A 380 -1.04 18.95 6.74
CA LEU A 380 0.35 19.00 6.26
C LEU A 380 0.48 18.40 4.85
N GLY A 381 -0.40 17.47 4.50
CA GLY A 381 -0.48 16.83 3.20
C GLY A 381 -1.91 16.61 2.79
N ARG A 382 -2.26 16.96 1.54
CA ARG A 382 -3.57 16.75 0.94
C ARG A 382 -3.42 15.92 -0.34
N ARG A 383 -4.16 14.82 -0.45
CA ARG A 383 -4.14 13.85 -1.57
C ARG A 383 -2.72 13.45 -1.97
N GLN A 384 -1.85 13.30 -0.99
CA GLN A 384 -0.47 12.90 -1.25
C GLN A 384 -0.47 11.47 -1.77
N ILE A 385 0.29 11.26 -2.85
CA ILE A 385 0.46 9.93 -3.44
C ILE A 385 1.44 9.15 -2.58
N GLU A 386 0.96 8.06 -2.00
CA GLU A 386 1.79 7.05 -1.37
C GLU A 386 1.84 5.81 -2.25
N MET A 387 3.04 5.49 -2.74
CA MET A 387 3.28 4.31 -3.55
C MET A 387 3.75 3.16 -2.68
N TYR A 388 2.99 2.08 -2.70
CA TYR A 388 3.33 0.79 -2.12
C TYR A 388 3.80 -0.16 -3.23
N SER A 389 4.26 -1.36 -2.87
CA SER A 389 4.79 -2.33 -3.86
C SER A 389 3.76 -2.73 -4.92
N HIS A 390 2.47 -2.83 -4.54
CA HIS A 390 1.39 -3.27 -5.42
C HIS A 390 0.25 -2.27 -5.56
N LEU A 391 0.16 -1.27 -4.67
CA LEU A 391 -0.95 -0.32 -4.60
C LEU A 391 -0.43 1.12 -4.56
N ILE A 392 -1.29 2.06 -4.91
CA ILE A 392 -1.11 3.50 -4.77
C ILE A 392 -2.32 4.04 -4.02
N HIS A 393 -2.07 4.81 -2.97
CA HIS A 393 -3.10 5.43 -2.13
C HIS A 393 -3.02 6.95 -2.22
N THR A 394 -4.17 7.63 -2.06
CA THR A 394 -4.16 9.05 -1.69
C THR A 394 -4.33 9.18 -0.18
N VAL A 395 -3.45 9.96 0.43
CA VAL A 395 -3.38 10.10 1.89
C VAL A 395 -3.38 11.58 2.25
N ASP A 396 -4.17 11.91 3.26
CA ASP A 396 -4.08 13.20 3.94
C ASP A 396 -3.29 13.04 5.23
N HIS A 397 -2.59 14.08 5.64
CA HIS A 397 -1.82 14.09 6.89
C HIS A 397 -2.21 15.29 7.71
N VAL A 398 -2.84 15.01 8.84
CA VAL A 398 -3.40 16.03 9.73
C VAL A 398 -2.66 15.99 11.06
N GLU A 399 -2.21 17.16 11.49
CA GLU A 399 -1.46 17.35 12.72
C GLU A 399 -2.16 18.37 13.61
N GLY A 400 -2.02 18.22 14.94
CA GLY A 400 -2.37 19.24 15.92
C GLY A 400 -1.46 19.19 17.14
N ILE A 401 -1.59 20.20 18.01
CA ILE A 401 -0.94 20.21 19.33
C ILE A 401 -2.02 20.09 20.40
N LEU A 402 -1.97 19.02 21.20
CA LEU A 402 -2.87 18.80 22.33
C LEU A 402 -2.86 20.01 23.27
N ALA A 403 -4.05 20.44 23.71
CA ALA A 403 -4.22 21.52 24.69
C ALA A 403 -3.78 21.07 26.09
N ASP A 404 -3.55 22.03 26.99
CA ASP A 404 -3.13 21.72 28.36
C ASP A 404 -4.21 20.88 29.06
N GLY A 405 -3.77 19.84 29.79
CA GLY A 405 -4.66 18.92 30.48
C GLY A 405 -5.23 17.78 29.62
N TYR A 406 -4.93 17.73 28.32
CA TYR A 406 -5.27 16.59 27.45
C TYR A 406 -4.08 15.65 27.25
N ASP A 407 -4.37 14.36 27.10
CA ASP A 407 -3.38 13.29 26.95
C ASP A 407 -3.60 12.44 25.68
N ALA A 408 -2.74 11.45 25.47
CA ALA A 408 -2.83 10.55 24.31
C ALA A 408 -4.12 9.70 24.31
N LEU A 409 -4.72 9.43 25.47
CA LEU A 409 -6.01 8.74 25.53
C LEU A 409 -7.14 9.65 25.08
N ASP A 410 -7.10 10.95 25.41
CA ASP A 410 -8.08 11.90 24.87
C ASP A 410 -7.99 11.98 23.34
N ALA A 411 -6.77 11.98 22.80
CA ALA A 411 -6.52 11.87 21.36
C ALA A 411 -7.20 10.62 20.77
N PHE A 412 -6.89 9.45 21.31
CA PHE A 412 -7.44 8.18 20.87
C PHE A 412 -8.97 8.13 20.93
N MET A 413 -9.54 8.49 22.07
CA MET A 413 -10.98 8.37 22.35
C MET A 413 -11.80 9.37 21.54
N THR A 414 -11.29 10.59 21.33
CA THR A 414 -11.99 11.62 20.54
C THR A 414 -12.08 11.25 19.07
N HIS A 415 -11.06 10.54 18.54
CA HIS A 415 -11.06 10.07 17.15
C HIS A 415 -11.83 8.75 16.98
N MET A 416 -12.27 8.11 18.06
CA MET A 416 -12.92 6.80 18.04
C MET A 416 -14.29 6.85 17.32
N TRP A 417 -14.55 6.04 16.28
CA TRP A 417 -13.56 5.49 15.34
C TRP A 417 -13.47 6.38 14.10
N ALA A 418 -12.46 6.11 13.26
CA ALA A 418 -12.23 6.86 12.04
C ALA A 418 -13.44 6.76 11.09
N VAL A 419 -13.67 7.81 10.31
CA VAL A 419 -14.77 7.86 9.32
C VAL A 419 -14.59 6.78 8.25
N THR A 420 -13.35 6.48 7.88
CA THR A 420 -12.94 5.41 6.95
C THR A 420 -13.43 4.01 7.32
N VAL A 421 -13.88 3.82 8.57
CA VAL A 421 -14.47 2.55 9.04
C VAL A 421 -15.84 2.72 9.67
N THR A 422 -16.38 3.94 9.75
CA THR A 422 -17.70 4.22 10.35
C THR A 422 -18.59 4.97 9.38
N GLY A 423 -18.32 6.26 9.19
CA GLY A 423 -19.08 7.18 8.36
C GLY A 423 -19.26 8.55 9.03
N ALA A 424 -20.04 9.42 8.39
CA ALA A 424 -20.26 10.80 8.83
C ALA A 424 -21.72 11.24 8.61
N PRO A 425 -22.38 11.87 9.60
CA PRO A 425 -21.94 12.10 10.98
C PRO A 425 -21.78 10.78 11.78
N LYS A 426 -20.71 10.67 12.57
CA LYS A 426 -20.27 9.40 13.19
C LYS A 426 -21.38 8.65 13.94
N LYS A 427 -22.09 9.33 14.87
CA LYS A 427 -23.12 8.70 15.70
C LYS A 427 -24.24 8.06 14.86
N ALA A 428 -24.70 8.75 13.82
CA ALA A 428 -25.75 8.25 12.94
C ALA A 428 -25.28 7.05 12.11
N ALA A 429 -24.05 7.12 11.58
CA ALA A 429 -23.42 6.02 10.85
C ALA A 429 -23.22 4.78 11.73
N VAL A 430 -22.72 4.95 12.96
CA VAL A 430 -22.52 3.86 13.93
C VAL A 430 -23.86 3.22 14.32
N GLN A 431 -24.91 4.01 14.54
CA GLN A 431 -26.25 3.47 14.81
C GLN A 431 -26.75 2.66 13.60
N TRP A 432 -26.61 3.19 12.38
CA TRP A 432 -27.03 2.50 11.18
C TRP A 432 -26.28 1.18 10.98
N ILE A 433 -24.97 1.16 11.23
CA ILE A 433 -24.12 -0.04 11.24
C ILE A 433 -24.67 -1.07 12.24
N GLU A 434 -24.94 -0.64 13.48
CA GLU A 434 -25.56 -1.50 14.49
C GLU A 434 -26.95 -1.97 14.07
N ASP A 435 -27.69 -1.26 13.23
CA ASP A 435 -29.02 -1.72 12.80
C ASP A 435 -28.97 -2.73 11.64
N HIS A 436 -27.97 -2.65 10.76
CA HIS A 436 -27.95 -3.31 9.44
C HIS A 436 -26.84 -4.34 9.24
N GLU A 437 -25.78 -4.37 10.05
CA GLU A 437 -24.80 -5.46 10.00
C GLU A 437 -25.35 -6.73 10.65
N GLU A 438 -24.80 -7.90 10.35
CA GLU A 438 -25.39 -9.17 10.82
C GLU A 438 -24.59 -9.81 11.95
N SER A 439 -23.40 -9.30 12.19
CA SER A 439 -22.47 -9.76 13.20
C SER A 439 -21.72 -8.58 13.80
N ASN A 440 -21.34 -8.72 15.08
CA ASN A 440 -20.50 -7.77 15.77
C ASN A 440 -19.14 -7.65 15.05
N ARG A 441 -18.56 -6.45 15.05
CA ARG A 441 -17.30 -6.19 14.35
C ARG A 441 -16.07 -6.76 15.06
N MET A 442 -16.18 -7.01 16.36
CA MET A 442 -15.07 -7.46 17.20
C MET A 442 -13.89 -6.48 17.05
N TRP A 443 -12.78 -6.93 16.44
CA TRP A 443 -11.59 -6.12 16.24
C TRP A 443 -11.64 -5.22 15.00
N TYR A 444 -12.45 -5.53 14.00
CA TYR A 444 -12.48 -4.79 12.72
C TYR A 444 -12.93 -3.34 12.91
N GLY A 445 -12.14 -2.40 12.38
CA GLY A 445 -12.39 -0.97 12.54
C GLY A 445 -12.07 -0.43 13.94
N GLY A 446 -11.52 -1.27 14.83
CA GLY A 446 -10.84 -0.83 16.04
C GLY A 446 -9.38 -0.43 15.75
N ALA A 447 -8.49 -0.63 16.71
CA ALA A 447 -7.07 -0.32 16.55
C ALA A 447 -6.15 -1.36 17.18
N VAL A 448 -4.89 -1.37 16.76
CA VAL A 448 -3.79 -2.11 17.39
C VAL A 448 -2.59 -1.20 17.55
N GLY A 449 -1.76 -1.45 18.57
CA GLY A 449 -0.51 -0.74 18.71
C GLY A 449 0.00 -0.64 20.14
N ILE A 450 0.68 0.46 20.40
CA ILE A 450 1.52 0.67 21.58
C ILE A 450 1.10 1.96 22.28
N LEU A 451 0.95 1.87 23.60
CA LEU A 451 0.73 2.99 24.50
C LEU A 451 1.82 2.96 25.58
N SER A 452 2.85 3.76 25.40
CA SER A 452 4.03 3.80 26.27
C SER A 452 3.71 4.52 27.58
N PHE A 453 4.33 4.09 28.69
CA PHE A 453 4.08 4.71 29.99
C PHE A 453 4.60 6.14 30.13
N ASP A 454 5.47 6.59 29.23
CA ASP A 454 5.89 8.00 29.12
C ASP A 454 4.85 8.91 28.43
N GLY A 455 3.70 8.34 28.03
CA GLY A 455 2.59 9.07 27.42
C GLY A 455 2.57 9.04 25.89
N ARG A 456 3.53 8.39 25.23
CA ARG A 456 3.50 8.22 23.77
C ARG A 456 2.48 7.17 23.34
N MET A 457 1.91 7.36 22.16
CA MET A 457 0.98 6.42 21.56
C MET A 457 1.28 6.25 20.08
N ASN A 458 1.24 5.02 19.58
CA ASN A 458 1.33 4.73 18.15
C ASN A 458 0.38 3.58 17.80
N THR A 459 -0.66 3.89 17.04
CA THR A 459 -1.73 2.93 16.72
C THR A 459 -2.10 2.98 15.24
N GLY A 460 -2.40 1.80 14.69
CA GLY A 460 -2.98 1.62 13.36
C GLY A 460 -4.40 1.06 13.46
N LEU A 461 -5.25 1.34 12.48
CA LEU A 461 -6.58 0.74 12.44
C LEU A 461 -6.49 -0.76 12.18
N THR A 462 -7.42 -1.53 12.75
CA THR A 462 -7.52 -2.99 12.49
C THR A 462 -8.24 -3.23 11.16
N LEU A 463 -7.53 -2.92 10.08
CA LEU A 463 -7.91 -3.14 8.69
C LEU A 463 -6.99 -4.15 8.05
N ARG A 464 -7.43 -4.75 6.93
CA ARG A 464 -6.67 -5.78 6.21
C ARG A 464 -6.13 -6.87 7.15
N THR A 465 -6.99 -7.31 8.06
CA THR A 465 -6.66 -8.19 9.19
C THR A 465 -7.37 -9.52 9.04
N ILE A 466 -6.64 -10.60 9.31
CA ILE A 466 -7.14 -11.96 9.47
C ILE A 466 -7.25 -12.24 10.97
N ARG A 467 -8.45 -12.58 11.44
CA ARG A 467 -8.67 -13.12 12.77
C ARG A 467 -8.69 -14.63 12.67
N LEU A 468 -7.75 -15.31 13.32
CA LEU A 468 -7.69 -16.77 13.36
C LEU A 468 -8.11 -17.27 14.73
N LYS A 469 -9.15 -18.09 14.79
CA LYS A 469 -9.65 -18.69 16.03
C LYS A 469 -10.21 -20.08 15.73
N ASP A 470 -9.82 -21.07 16.54
CA ASP A 470 -10.30 -22.46 16.43
C ASP A 470 -10.19 -23.03 14.99
N GLY A 471 -9.05 -22.75 14.33
CA GLY A 471 -8.81 -23.18 12.94
C GLY A 471 -9.64 -22.46 11.87
N ILE A 472 -10.41 -21.42 12.22
CA ILE A 472 -11.17 -20.59 11.28
C ILE A 472 -10.51 -19.22 11.14
N ALA A 473 -10.15 -18.89 9.90
CA ALA A 473 -9.74 -17.55 9.50
C ALA A 473 -10.97 -16.73 9.09
N GLY A 474 -11.21 -15.63 9.81
CA GLY A 474 -12.22 -14.62 9.48
C GLY A 474 -11.56 -13.36 8.91
N VAL A 475 -12.03 -12.93 7.75
CA VAL A 475 -11.60 -11.71 7.05
C VAL A 475 -12.81 -10.79 6.91
N ARG A 476 -12.82 -9.68 7.66
CA ARG A 476 -13.87 -8.67 7.57
C ARG A 476 -13.42 -7.51 6.69
N VAL A 477 -14.30 -7.10 5.78
CA VAL A 477 -14.05 -6.02 4.82
C VAL A 477 -15.30 -5.15 4.68
N GLY A 478 -15.08 -3.92 4.22
CA GLY A 478 -16.11 -2.93 3.96
C GLY A 478 -15.70 -1.98 2.85
N ALA A 479 -16.65 -1.17 2.42
CA ALA A 479 -16.44 -0.12 1.44
C ALA A 479 -17.16 1.15 1.89
N THR A 480 -16.55 2.30 1.60
CA THR A 480 -17.14 3.60 1.87
C THR A 480 -18.31 3.83 0.94
N LEU A 481 -19.48 4.08 1.51
CA LEU A 481 -20.69 4.36 0.73
C LEU A 481 -20.98 5.85 0.76
N LEU A 482 -21.22 6.40 -0.42
CA LEU A 482 -21.80 7.72 -0.65
C LEU A 482 -23.13 7.59 -1.39
N TYR A 483 -23.84 8.71 -1.55
CA TYR A 483 -25.09 8.73 -2.33
C TYR A 483 -24.90 8.22 -3.77
N ASP A 484 -23.76 8.54 -4.38
CA ASP A 484 -23.44 8.17 -5.76
C ASP A 484 -22.86 6.75 -5.91
N SER A 485 -22.65 6.02 -4.80
CA SER A 485 -22.18 4.64 -4.83
C SER A 485 -23.08 3.73 -5.66
N ILE A 486 -22.47 2.83 -6.43
CA ILE A 486 -23.15 1.85 -7.29
C ILE A 486 -23.15 0.50 -6.56
N PRO A 487 -24.31 -0.02 -6.10
CA PRO A 487 -24.39 -1.20 -5.23
C PRO A 487 -23.55 -2.40 -5.65
N GLU A 488 -23.59 -2.75 -6.93
CA GLU A 488 -22.89 -3.90 -7.50
C GLU A 488 -21.38 -3.67 -7.61
N GLU A 489 -20.93 -2.43 -7.74
CA GLU A 489 -19.50 -2.09 -7.76
C GLU A 489 -18.90 -2.12 -6.36
N GLU A 490 -19.62 -1.60 -5.36
CA GLU A 490 -19.17 -1.61 -3.97
C GLU A 490 -19.06 -3.04 -3.42
N GLU A 491 -20.00 -3.93 -3.77
CA GLU A 491 -19.91 -5.36 -3.43
C GLU A 491 -18.71 -6.04 -4.09
N LYS A 492 -18.43 -5.73 -5.36
CA LYS A 492 -17.22 -6.24 -6.04
C LYS A 492 -15.96 -5.72 -5.35
N GLU A 493 -15.94 -4.46 -4.93
CA GLU A 493 -14.81 -3.88 -4.21
C GLU A 493 -14.53 -4.62 -2.90
N THR A 494 -15.56 -4.94 -2.10
CA THR A 494 -15.37 -5.69 -0.87
C THR A 494 -14.85 -7.11 -1.13
N ILE A 495 -15.37 -7.79 -2.16
CA ILE A 495 -14.87 -9.12 -2.57
C ILE A 495 -13.39 -9.04 -2.94
N VAL A 496 -12.97 -8.07 -3.76
CA VAL A 496 -11.57 -7.89 -4.16
C VAL A 496 -10.68 -7.62 -2.94
N LYS A 497 -11.12 -6.78 -2.00
CA LYS A 497 -10.39 -6.53 -0.74
C LYS A 497 -10.24 -7.80 0.10
N ALA A 498 -11.26 -8.64 0.15
CA ALA A 498 -11.22 -9.91 0.88
C ALA A 498 -10.32 -10.94 0.19
N GLU A 499 -10.44 -11.10 -1.13
CA GLU A 499 -9.63 -12.05 -1.91
C GLU A 499 -8.14 -11.82 -1.75
N ALA A 500 -7.70 -10.56 -1.65
CA ALA A 500 -6.30 -10.22 -1.41
C ALA A 500 -5.75 -10.87 -0.11
N LEU A 501 -6.58 -10.95 0.93
CA LEU A 501 -6.22 -11.57 2.21
C LEU A 501 -6.45 -13.08 2.20
N LEU A 502 -7.53 -13.54 1.56
CA LEU A 502 -7.84 -14.96 1.45
C LEU A 502 -6.81 -15.72 0.61
N LYS A 503 -6.17 -15.08 -0.37
CA LYS A 503 -5.05 -15.66 -1.14
C LYS A 503 -3.87 -16.07 -0.25
N VAL A 504 -3.66 -15.37 0.87
CA VAL A 504 -2.63 -15.70 1.88
C VAL A 504 -2.93 -17.04 2.57
N LEU A 505 -4.21 -17.44 2.60
CA LEU A 505 -4.71 -18.64 3.27
C LEU A 505 -4.79 -19.88 2.34
N GLY A 506 -4.57 -19.71 1.04
CA GLY A 506 -4.71 -20.76 0.03
C GLY A 506 -3.49 -21.69 -0.05
N ASP A 507 -3.75 -22.96 -0.39
CA ASP A 507 -2.78 -24.05 -0.51
C ASP A 507 -1.46 -23.63 -1.18
N ALA A 508 -0.37 -23.70 -0.42
CA ALA A 508 0.99 -23.85 -0.93
C ALA A 508 1.20 -25.16 -1.74
N LYS A 509 0.13 -25.94 -1.99
CA LYS A 509 0.08 -27.17 -2.80
C LYS A 509 -0.62 -27.03 -4.15
N ALA A 510 -1.29 -25.92 -4.44
CA ALA A 510 -1.51 -25.57 -5.84
C ALA A 510 -0.16 -25.06 -6.33
N GLY A 511 0.56 -25.91 -7.07
CA GLY A 511 1.89 -25.61 -7.55
C GLY A 511 1.97 -24.15 -7.96
N MET A 512 2.82 -23.40 -7.26
CA MET A 512 3.74 -22.58 -8.02
C MET A 512 4.36 -23.58 -8.99
N THR A 513 3.79 -23.67 -10.20
CA THR A 513 4.64 -23.63 -11.36
C THR A 513 5.57 -22.48 -11.06
N GLU A 514 6.75 -22.84 -10.56
CA GLU A 514 7.89 -21.97 -10.56
C GLU A 514 7.98 -21.46 -12.00
N ASN A 515 7.40 -20.28 -12.26
CA ASN A 515 8.07 -19.32 -13.10
C ASN A 515 9.21 -18.72 -12.25
N ARG A 516 10.08 -19.60 -11.76
CA ARG A 516 11.50 -19.30 -11.59
C ARG A 516 12.14 -19.61 -12.92
N ASN A 517 12.10 -18.58 -13.76
CA ASN A 517 12.91 -18.25 -14.92
C ASN A 517 12.17 -17.00 -15.42
N ASP A 518 12.65 -15.77 -15.26
CA ASP A 518 13.95 -15.32 -15.74
C ASP A 518 14.37 -14.03 -15.03
N LEU A 519 15.30 -14.11 -14.08
CA LEU A 519 16.23 -13.02 -13.81
C LEU A 519 17.54 -13.64 -13.34
N LEU A 520 18.60 -13.43 -14.12
CA LEU A 520 19.97 -13.96 -13.95
C LEU A 520 20.22 -15.36 -14.50
N THR A 521 20.01 -15.54 -15.81
CA THR A 521 20.96 -16.34 -16.59
C THR A 521 21.64 -15.39 -17.55
N ALA A 522 22.95 -15.22 -17.39
CA ALA A 522 23.78 -14.58 -18.38
C ALA A 522 23.47 -15.23 -19.74
N CYS A 523 23.00 -14.44 -20.71
CA CYS A 523 22.96 -14.87 -22.09
C CYS A 523 24.40 -15.12 -22.55
N SER A 524 24.90 -16.32 -22.31
CA SER A 524 25.95 -16.89 -23.14
C SER A 524 25.40 -16.98 -24.57
N PRO A 525 26.11 -16.46 -25.57
CA PRO A 525 25.59 -16.38 -26.92
C PRO A 525 25.34 -17.79 -27.48
N ARG A 526 24.13 -18.04 -27.95
CA ARG A 526 23.90 -19.13 -28.90
C ARG A 526 24.74 -18.84 -30.14
N GLN A 527 25.75 -19.66 -30.36
CA GLN A 527 26.28 -19.90 -31.70
C GLN A 527 25.18 -20.62 -32.49
N GLU A 528 24.37 -19.83 -33.19
CA GLU A 528 23.69 -20.31 -34.40
C GLU A 528 24.53 -19.88 -35.60
N ASN A 529 24.59 -20.78 -36.56
CA ASN A 529 25.47 -20.79 -37.71
C ASN A 529 25.66 -19.41 -38.36
N ALA A 530 26.92 -19.11 -38.69
CA ALA A 530 27.36 -17.91 -39.38
C ALA A 530 26.65 -17.74 -40.74
N ALA A 531 25.52 -17.04 -40.72
CA ALA A 531 25.10 -16.17 -41.80
C ALA A 531 25.62 -14.76 -41.46
N ASP A 532 26.10 -14.02 -42.46
CA ASP A 532 26.64 -12.67 -42.25
C ASP A 532 25.64 -11.80 -41.44
N PRO A 533 26.11 -11.08 -40.39
CA PRO A 533 25.24 -10.27 -39.57
C PRO A 533 24.65 -9.12 -40.39
N PHE A 534 23.32 -8.96 -40.36
CA PHE A 534 22.60 -7.92 -41.09
C PHE A 534 23.04 -6.53 -40.62
N GLN A 535 23.73 -5.83 -41.52
CA GLN A 535 24.39 -4.55 -41.27
C GLN A 535 23.43 -3.39 -41.52
N VAL A 536 23.18 -2.62 -40.47
CA VAL A 536 22.37 -1.40 -40.52
C VAL A 536 23.28 -0.20 -40.34
N LEU A 537 23.32 0.69 -41.33
CA LEU A 537 23.90 2.02 -41.17
C LEU A 537 22.82 2.99 -40.71
N LEU A 538 22.93 3.50 -39.49
CA LEU A 538 22.07 4.56 -38.99
C LEU A 538 22.77 5.91 -39.20
N VAL A 539 22.21 6.70 -40.11
CA VAL A 539 22.69 8.04 -40.47
C VAL A 539 22.12 9.05 -39.48
N ASP A 540 23.00 9.62 -38.66
CA ASP A 540 22.69 10.61 -37.64
C ASP A 540 22.69 12.03 -38.23
N HIS A 541 21.49 12.62 -38.27
CA HIS A 541 21.22 14.01 -38.68
C HIS A 541 21.14 14.98 -37.49
N GLU A 542 21.91 14.73 -36.44
CA GLU A 542 22.04 15.59 -35.26
C GLU A 542 20.81 15.66 -34.36
N ASP A 543 20.10 14.54 -34.24
CA ASP A 543 18.97 14.39 -33.32
C ASP A 543 19.36 13.75 -31.98
N SER A 544 18.65 14.13 -30.92
CA SER A 544 18.94 13.65 -29.56
C SER A 544 18.45 12.21 -29.28
N PHE A 545 17.58 11.64 -30.13
CA PHE A 545 16.95 10.33 -29.94
C PHE A 545 17.60 9.19 -30.75
N VAL A 546 18.65 9.49 -31.51
CA VAL A 546 19.34 8.57 -32.43
C VAL A 546 19.77 7.26 -31.77
N HIS A 547 20.32 7.32 -30.56
CA HIS A 547 20.81 6.13 -29.87
C HIS A 547 19.68 5.25 -29.31
N THR A 548 18.52 5.84 -28.96
CA THR A 548 17.32 5.09 -28.58
C THR A 548 16.78 4.31 -29.78
N LEU A 549 16.68 4.95 -30.94
CA LEU A 549 16.31 4.29 -32.19
C LEU A 549 17.31 3.18 -32.57
N ALA A 550 18.62 3.45 -32.47
CA ALA A 550 19.66 2.45 -32.71
C ALA A 550 19.52 1.23 -31.78
N SER A 551 19.14 1.46 -30.52
CA SER A 551 18.90 0.39 -29.54
C SER A 551 17.80 -0.57 -29.99
N TYR A 552 16.74 -0.07 -30.62
CA TYR A 552 15.65 -0.93 -31.11
C TYR A 552 16.12 -1.86 -32.23
N PHE A 553 16.93 -1.35 -33.17
CA PHE A 553 17.52 -2.19 -34.21
C PHE A 553 18.51 -3.23 -33.65
N ARG A 554 19.31 -2.86 -32.63
CA ARG A 554 20.19 -3.80 -31.93
C ARG A 554 19.40 -4.87 -31.19
N LYS A 555 18.33 -4.49 -30.49
CA LYS A 555 17.41 -5.41 -29.80
C LYS A 555 16.74 -6.38 -30.79
N ALA A 556 16.50 -5.94 -32.02
CA ALA A 556 16.00 -6.77 -33.11
C ALA A 556 17.08 -7.64 -33.80
N GLY A 557 18.30 -7.69 -33.26
CA GLY A 557 19.37 -8.58 -33.73
C GLY A 557 20.24 -8.05 -34.88
N CYS A 558 20.17 -6.75 -35.20
CA CYS A 558 21.01 -6.14 -36.24
C CYS A 558 22.37 -5.67 -35.68
N GLN A 559 23.42 -5.71 -36.51
CA GLN A 559 24.63 -4.94 -36.24
C GLN A 559 24.42 -3.51 -36.74
N VAL A 560 24.42 -2.56 -35.80
CA VAL A 560 24.09 -1.15 -36.09
C VAL A 560 25.32 -0.28 -35.90
N VAL A 561 25.79 0.31 -37.00
CA VAL A 561 26.81 1.36 -36.99
C VAL A 561 26.10 2.71 -37.13
N THR A 562 26.35 3.61 -36.18
CA THR A 562 25.80 4.97 -36.22
C THR A 562 26.88 5.94 -36.67
N MET A 563 26.61 6.72 -37.73
CA MET A 563 27.56 7.70 -38.26
C MET A 563 26.87 9.04 -38.53
N ARG A 564 27.58 10.14 -38.28
CA ARG A 564 27.14 11.48 -38.69
C ARG A 564 26.94 11.53 -40.21
N HIS A 565 25.91 12.26 -40.65
CA HIS A 565 25.46 12.33 -42.05
C HIS A 565 26.58 12.52 -43.10
N HIS A 566 27.62 13.31 -42.82
CA HIS A 566 28.74 13.51 -43.75
C HIS A 566 29.69 12.31 -43.83
N LEU A 567 29.96 11.62 -42.73
CA LEU A 567 30.78 10.40 -42.70
C LEU A 567 30.02 9.21 -43.28
N ALA A 568 28.71 9.13 -43.03
CA ALA A 568 27.85 8.08 -43.57
C ALA A 568 27.89 8.04 -45.10
N ARG A 569 27.92 9.19 -45.78
CA ARG A 569 28.09 9.26 -47.25
C ARG A 569 29.41 8.67 -47.74
N GLU A 570 30.51 8.90 -47.00
CA GLU A 570 31.81 8.33 -47.34
C GLU A 570 31.86 6.82 -47.06
N ALA A 571 31.19 6.37 -45.98
CA ALA A 571 31.05 4.95 -45.67
C ALA A 571 30.24 4.21 -46.74
N LEU A 572 29.10 4.77 -47.19
CA LEU A 572 28.27 4.21 -48.26
C LEU A 572 29.01 4.00 -49.58
N LYS A 573 30.05 4.79 -49.86
CA LYS A 573 30.89 4.59 -51.05
C LYS A 573 31.78 3.36 -50.92
N LYS A 574 32.28 3.06 -49.72
CA LYS A 574 33.34 2.09 -49.44
C LYS A 574 32.83 0.74 -48.93
N GLU A 575 31.72 0.76 -48.21
CA GLU A 575 31.16 -0.39 -47.50
C GLU A 575 29.78 -0.78 -48.06
N ARG A 576 29.33 -1.98 -47.73
CA ARG A 576 28.00 -2.49 -48.07
C ARG A 576 27.19 -2.62 -46.79
N TYR A 577 25.95 -2.15 -46.81
CA TYR A 577 24.98 -2.28 -45.73
C TYR A 577 23.71 -2.92 -46.28
N ASP A 578 22.99 -3.66 -45.44
CA ASP A 578 21.74 -4.33 -45.81
C ASP A 578 20.53 -3.41 -45.66
N LEU A 579 20.64 -2.37 -44.82
CA LEU A 579 19.62 -1.34 -44.63
C LEU A 579 20.29 -0.02 -44.22
N VAL A 580 19.77 1.08 -44.74
CA VAL A 580 20.15 2.43 -44.29
C VAL A 580 18.97 3.08 -43.57
N VAL A 581 19.19 3.49 -42.33
CA VAL A 581 18.19 4.20 -41.52
C VAL A 581 18.55 5.68 -41.49
N LEU A 582 17.64 6.53 -41.97
CA LEU A 582 17.77 7.97 -41.94
C LEU A 582 17.10 8.48 -40.66
N SER A 583 17.89 8.96 -39.71
CA SER A 583 17.38 9.42 -38.42
C SER A 583 16.52 10.69 -38.55
N PRO A 584 15.77 11.05 -37.49
CA PRO A 584 15.27 12.41 -37.32
C PRO A 584 16.42 13.43 -37.29
N GLY A 585 16.07 14.71 -37.36
CA GLY A 585 17.02 15.83 -37.28
C GLY A 585 16.29 17.18 -37.28
N PRO A 586 16.96 18.26 -36.87
CA PRO A 586 16.42 19.61 -36.96
C PRO A 586 16.39 20.11 -38.42
N GLY A 587 15.83 21.29 -38.66
CA GLY A 587 15.95 21.97 -39.97
C GLY A 587 15.23 21.27 -41.13
N LYS A 588 15.83 21.36 -42.33
CA LYS A 588 15.30 20.83 -43.59
C LYS A 588 16.19 19.73 -44.15
N PRO A 589 15.65 18.83 -45.00
CA PRO A 589 16.47 17.76 -45.58
C PRO A 589 17.68 18.25 -46.40
N SER A 590 17.58 19.43 -47.01
CA SER A 590 18.67 20.10 -47.72
C SER A 590 19.90 20.37 -46.85
N ASP A 591 19.71 20.68 -45.56
CA ASP A 591 20.77 21.08 -44.65
C ASP A 591 21.77 19.94 -44.41
N PHE A 592 21.27 18.70 -44.50
CA PHE A 592 22.06 17.48 -44.35
C PHE A 592 22.45 16.83 -45.67
N LYS A 593 22.03 17.41 -46.81
CA LYS A 593 22.16 16.86 -48.16
C LYS A 593 21.58 15.46 -48.29
N LEU A 594 20.39 15.25 -47.73
CA LEU A 594 19.69 13.95 -47.76
C LEU A 594 19.50 13.41 -49.17
N ARG A 595 19.34 14.28 -50.17
CA ARG A 595 19.23 13.88 -51.59
C ARG A 595 20.46 13.10 -52.08
N GLU A 596 21.66 13.52 -51.68
CA GLU A 596 22.91 12.82 -52.05
C GLU A 596 22.99 11.45 -51.35
N THR A 597 22.64 11.38 -50.07
CA THR A 597 22.64 10.12 -49.30
C THR A 597 21.66 9.11 -49.86
N ILE A 598 20.41 9.52 -50.12
CA ILE A 598 19.35 8.67 -50.69
C ILE A 598 19.76 8.16 -52.07
N GLY A 599 20.31 9.04 -52.93
CA GLY A 599 20.81 8.65 -54.25
C GLY A 599 21.86 7.54 -54.19
N LEU A 600 22.85 7.67 -53.29
CA LEU A 600 23.88 6.63 -53.10
C LEU A 600 23.30 5.26 -52.68
N CYS A 601 22.24 5.27 -51.85
CA CYS A 601 21.57 4.04 -51.44
C CYS A 601 20.84 3.39 -52.60
N LEU A 602 20.09 4.17 -53.38
CA LEU A 602 19.32 3.67 -54.53
C LEU A 602 20.22 3.18 -55.66
N ASP A 603 21.30 3.89 -55.97
CA ASP A 603 22.30 3.47 -56.98
C ASP A 603 22.92 2.11 -56.63
N LYS A 604 22.99 1.78 -55.34
CA LYS A 604 23.51 0.50 -54.82
C LYS A 604 22.42 -0.53 -54.51
N GLY A 605 21.15 -0.19 -54.72
CA GLY A 605 20.01 -1.05 -54.40
C GLY A 605 19.87 -1.37 -52.90
N ILE A 606 20.29 -0.45 -52.02
CA ILE A 606 20.19 -0.61 -50.57
C ILE A 606 18.82 -0.09 -50.09
N PRO A 607 18.02 -0.90 -49.38
CA PRO A 607 16.76 -0.47 -48.78
C PRO A 607 16.92 0.70 -47.81
N LEU A 608 15.87 1.52 -47.67
CA LEU A 608 15.84 2.71 -46.83
C LEU A 608 14.69 2.69 -45.83
N PHE A 609 14.99 3.11 -44.61
CA PHE A 609 13.98 3.47 -43.62
C PHE A 609 14.17 4.90 -43.12
N GLY A 610 13.19 5.78 -43.33
CA GLY A 610 13.24 7.18 -42.88
C GLY A 610 12.36 7.45 -41.66
N VAL A 611 12.90 8.16 -40.67
CA VAL A 611 12.14 8.63 -39.49
C VAL A 611 12.14 10.16 -39.43
N CYS A 612 10.96 10.77 -39.31
CA CYS A 612 10.75 12.21 -39.24
C CYS A 612 11.44 12.97 -40.39
N LEU A 613 12.60 13.60 -40.16
CA LEU A 613 13.42 14.24 -41.20
C LEU A 613 13.78 13.26 -42.33
N GLY A 614 13.99 11.98 -42.02
CA GLY A 614 14.24 10.94 -43.01
C GLY A 614 13.07 10.75 -43.98
N LEU A 615 11.82 10.74 -43.49
CA LEU A 615 10.63 10.70 -44.36
C LEU A 615 10.57 11.94 -45.25
N GLN A 616 10.80 13.11 -44.67
CA GLN A 616 10.78 14.39 -45.38
C GLN A 616 11.80 14.40 -46.53
N GLY A 617 13.02 13.90 -46.27
CA GLY A 617 14.05 13.77 -47.30
C GLY A 617 13.69 12.78 -48.42
N ILE A 618 13.03 11.66 -48.09
CA ILE A 618 12.55 10.69 -49.08
C ILE A 618 11.49 11.32 -49.98
N VAL A 619 10.53 12.05 -49.41
CA VAL A 619 9.49 12.74 -50.18
C VAL A 619 10.09 13.78 -51.13
N GLU A 620 11.04 14.61 -50.67
CA GLU A 620 11.72 15.59 -51.53
C GLU A 620 12.58 14.93 -52.62
N TYR A 621 13.20 13.78 -52.33
CA TYR A 621 14.01 13.05 -53.31
C TYR A 621 13.19 12.67 -54.54
N PHE A 622 11.98 12.15 -54.35
CA PHE A 622 11.03 11.80 -55.41
C PHE A 622 10.22 13.01 -55.94
N ASN A 623 10.70 14.24 -55.70
CA ASN A 623 10.07 15.49 -56.17
C ASN A 623 8.67 15.75 -55.58
N GLY A 624 8.40 15.24 -54.37
CA GLY A 624 7.29 15.68 -53.55
C GLY A 624 7.48 17.09 -52.99
N LYS A 625 6.47 17.60 -52.28
CA LYS A 625 6.49 18.93 -51.65
C LYS A 625 6.32 18.81 -50.14
N LEU A 626 7.17 19.49 -49.38
CA LEU A 626 6.99 19.65 -47.93
C LEU A 626 6.24 20.93 -47.62
N GLY A 627 5.32 20.85 -46.66
CA GLY A 627 4.63 21.98 -46.06
C GLY A 627 5.12 22.25 -44.64
N VAL A 628 4.64 23.35 -44.06
CA VAL A 628 4.84 23.69 -42.64
C VAL A 628 3.47 23.65 -41.97
N LEU A 629 3.36 23.01 -40.82
CA LEU A 629 2.13 22.99 -40.04
C LEU A 629 1.83 24.39 -39.48
N ASP A 630 0.56 24.79 -39.53
CA ASP A 630 0.09 26.06 -38.91
C ASP A 630 0.37 26.09 -37.40
N ILE A 631 0.26 24.93 -36.74
CA ILE A 631 0.59 24.73 -35.32
C ILE A 631 1.62 23.60 -35.22
N PRO A 632 2.86 23.88 -34.79
CA PRO A 632 3.87 22.85 -34.58
C PRO A 632 3.44 21.79 -33.56
N VAL A 633 3.82 20.54 -33.81
CA VAL A 633 3.50 19.41 -32.94
C VAL A 633 4.79 18.84 -32.38
N HIS A 634 5.21 19.39 -31.24
CA HIS A 634 6.42 18.98 -30.51
C HIS A 634 6.04 18.35 -29.18
N GLY A 635 6.31 17.06 -29.00
CA GLY A 635 6.03 16.38 -27.74
C GLY A 635 4.55 16.07 -27.51
N LYS A 636 3.78 15.79 -28.57
CA LYS A 636 2.36 15.44 -28.47
C LYS A 636 2.07 14.08 -29.10
N GLN A 637 1.11 13.36 -28.53
CA GLN A 637 0.64 12.08 -29.05
C GLN A 637 -0.53 12.30 -30.03
N SER A 638 -0.63 11.48 -31.06
CA SER A 638 -1.76 11.50 -32.00
C SER A 638 -2.16 10.09 -32.43
N ALA A 639 -3.45 9.85 -32.63
CA ALA A 639 -3.95 8.60 -33.17
C ALA A 639 -3.71 8.51 -34.69
N LEU A 640 -3.44 7.29 -35.19
CA LEU A 640 -3.20 7.03 -36.60
C LEU A 640 -4.37 6.30 -37.26
N LYS A 641 -4.70 6.72 -38.49
CA LYS A 641 -5.44 5.92 -39.47
C LYS A 641 -4.43 5.24 -40.39
N ILE A 642 -4.63 3.95 -40.66
CA ILE A 642 -3.63 3.07 -41.29
C ILE A 642 -4.26 2.37 -42.50
N SER A 643 -3.50 2.24 -43.59
CA SER A 643 -3.86 1.43 -44.74
C SER A 643 -3.66 -0.07 -44.46
N PRO A 644 -4.63 -0.95 -44.79
CA PRO A 644 -4.50 -2.40 -44.57
C PRO A 644 -3.29 -3.05 -45.26
N GLU A 645 -2.82 -2.47 -46.37
CA GLU A 645 -1.73 -3.00 -47.20
C GLU A 645 -0.32 -2.60 -46.71
N SER A 646 -0.22 -1.92 -45.56
CA SER A 646 1.05 -1.44 -45.03
C SER A 646 1.92 -2.56 -44.46
N VAL A 647 3.18 -2.59 -44.90
CA VAL A 647 4.21 -3.48 -44.30
C VAL A 647 4.62 -2.97 -42.93
N ILE A 648 4.76 -1.65 -42.76
CA ILE A 648 5.16 -1.00 -41.49
C ILE A 648 4.21 -1.40 -40.36
N PHE A 649 2.91 -1.44 -40.64
CA PHE A 649 1.86 -1.64 -39.64
C PHE A 649 1.22 -3.02 -39.64
N LYS A 650 1.88 -4.02 -40.22
CA LYS A 650 1.39 -5.40 -40.24
C LYS A 650 1.05 -5.88 -38.83
N LYS A 651 -0.20 -6.33 -38.64
CA LYS A 651 -0.75 -6.80 -37.34
C LYS A 651 -0.73 -5.74 -36.23
N LEU A 652 -0.79 -4.46 -36.58
CA LEU A 652 -0.96 -3.34 -35.66
C LEU A 652 -2.29 -2.65 -35.91
N ALA A 653 -3.00 -2.27 -34.86
CA ALA A 653 -4.27 -1.56 -34.90
C ALA A 653 -4.32 -0.51 -33.78
N ASN A 654 -5.16 0.53 -33.94
CA ASN A 654 -5.40 1.57 -32.92
C ASN A 654 -4.13 2.28 -32.39
N LEU A 655 -3.18 2.58 -33.28
CA LEU A 655 -1.89 3.14 -32.89
C LEU A 655 -1.99 4.61 -32.44
N ARG A 656 -1.24 4.93 -31.38
CA ARG A 656 -0.99 6.30 -30.91
C ARG A 656 0.51 6.56 -30.90
N VAL A 657 0.94 7.66 -31.50
CA VAL A 657 2.38 7.91 -31.74
C VAL A 657 2.80 9.32 -31.34
N GLY A 658 4.04 9.46 -30.89
CA GLY A 658 4.68 10.73 -30.55
C GLY A 658 5.15 11.53 -31.77
N ARG A 659 4.69 12.78 -31.89
CA ARG A 659 5.06 13.73 -32.94
C ARG A 659 6.03 14.80 -32.41
N TYR A 660 7.08 15.05 -33.19
CA TYR A 660 8.08 16.10 -32.96
C TYR A 660 8.46 16.81 -34.26
N HIS A 661 7.49 17.34 -34.99
CA HIS A 661 7.75 17.94 -36.29
C HIS A 661 6.95 19.22 -36.55
N SER A 662 7.56 20.11 -37.31
CA SER A 662 6.92 21.30 -37.89
C SER A 662 6.69 21.14 -39.39
N LEU A 663 7.59 20.42 -40.07
CA LEU A 663 7.46 20.10 -41.48
C LEU A 663 6.66 18.81 -41.67
N PHE A 664 5.97 18.69 -42.79
CA PHE A 664 5.25 17.48 -43.16
C PHE A 664 5.19 17.31 -44.68
N ALA A 665 4.88 16.11 -45.16
CA ALA A 665 4.66 15.87 -46.58
C ALA A 665 3.30 16.45 -47.03
N GLU A 666 3.33 17.57 -47.75
CA GLU A 666 2.13 18.23 -48.31
C GLU A 666 1.70 17.56 -49.62
N LYS A 667 2.68 17.20 -50.46
CA LYS A 667 2.43 16.47 -51.71
C LYS A 667 3.35 15.25 -51.80
N VAL A 668 2.75 14.07 -51.75
CA VAL A 668 3.44 12.79 -51.92
C VAL A 668 3.43 12.41 -53.42
N PRO A 669 4.59 12.08 -54.01
CA PRO A 669 4.71 11.74 -55.43
C PRO A 669 4.25 10.29 -55.71
N PRO A 670 3.86 9.93 -56.95
CA PRO A 670 3.22 8.65 -57.29
C PRO A 670 4.10 7.40 -57.12
N GLU A 671 5.40 7.59 -56.91
CA GLU A 671 6.37 6.53 -56.57
C GLU A 671 6.19 6.03 -55.13
N LEU A 672 5.52 6.83 -54.27
CA LEU A 672 5.29 6.55 -52.87
C LEU A 672 3.78 6.45 -52.57
N GLU A 673 3.40 5.43 -51.81
CA GLU A 673 2.04 5.20 -51.34
C GLU A 673 1.91 5.72 -49.91
N ILE A 674 0.83 6.48 -49.62
CA ILE A 674 0.51 6.93 -48.27
C ILE A 674 -0.10 5.74 -47.51
N THR A 675 0.54 5.33 -46.42
CA THR A 675 0.11 4.16 -45.65
C THR A 675 -0.37 4.49 -44.24
N ALA A 676 -0.14 5.71 -43.74
CA ALA A 676 -0.79 6.21 -42.54
C ALA A 676 -0.97 7.73 -42.56
N TRP A 677 -2.01 8.21 -41.88
CA TRP A 677 -2.29 9.63 -41.68
C TRP A 677 -3.00 9.89 -40.35
N THR A 678 -3.00 11.13 -39.91
CA THR A 678 -3.70 11.59 -38.69
C THR A 678 -5.08 12.15 -39.03
N GLU A 679 -5.89 12.44 -38.00
CA GLU A 679 -7.21 13.04 -38.19
C GLU A 679 -7.17 14.42 -38.85
N ASP A 680 -6.11 15.22 -38.59
CA ASP A 680 -5.79 16.49 -39.25
C ASP A 680 -5.31 16.33 -40.71
N GLY A 681 -5.32 15.10 -41.25
CA GLY A 681 -4.97 14.82 -42.65
C GLY A 681 -3.46 14.80 -42.94
N VAL A 682 -2.62 14.93 -41.91
CA VAL A 682 -1.16 14.94 -42.06
C VAL A 682 -0.66 13.53 -42.32
N VAL A 683 0.16 13.37 -43.36
CA VAL A 683 0.79 12.10 -43.75
C VAL A 683 1.78 11.65 -42.67
N MET A 684 1.62 10.40 -42.22
CA MET A 684 2.41 9.83 -41.12
C MET A 684 3.30 8.65 -41.53
N ALA A 685 3.01 8.01 -42.67
CA ALA A 685 3.88 6.99 -43.22
C ALA A 685 3.74 6.90 -44.75
N VAL A 686 4.84 6.55 -45.40
CA VAL A 686 4.90 6.29 -46.85
C VAL A 686 5.70 5.02 -47.14
N GLU A 687 5.34 4.33 -48.22
CA GLU A 687 6.03 3.12 -48.71
C GLU A 687 6.20 3.18 -50.23
N SER A 688 7.35 2.75 -50.76
CA SER A 688 7.50 2.56 -52.21
C SER A 688 6.77 1.32 -52.71
N LYS A 689 6.45 1.27 -54.00
CA LYS A 689 5.72 0.13 -54.62
C LYS A 689 6.47 -1.21 -54.50
N ASP A 690 7.79 -1.17 -54.58
CA ASP A 690 8.67 -2.33 -54.41
C ASP A 690 9.01 -2.65 -52.94
N LYS A 691 8.48 -1.84 -52.00
CA LYS A 691 8.66 -1.94 -50.55
C LYS A 691 10.12 -1.88 -50.07
N ASN A 692 11.02 -1.36 -50.91
CA ASN A 692 12.42 -1.12 -50.53
C ASN A 692 12.63 0.20 -49.79
N ILE A 693 11.66 1.12 -49.84
CA ILE A 693 11.71 2.40 -49.15
C ILE A 693 10.49 2.51 -48.26
N LEU A 694 10.73 2.58 -46.95
CA LEU A 694 9.71 2.78 -45.94
C LEU A 694 10.02 4.05 -45.16
N ALA A 695 9.02 4.79 -44.72
CA ALA A 695 9.26 5.93 -43.86
C ALA A 695 8.08 6.26 -42.96
N VAL A 696 8.37 6.84 -41.79
CA VAL A 696 7.40 7.35 -40.82
C VAL A 696 7.72 8.79 -40.42
N GLN A 697 6.69 9.61 -40.19
CA GLN A 697 6.85 11.02 -39.80
C GLN A 697 7.00 11.19 -38.27
N PHE A 698 6.49 10.23 -37.50
CA PHE A 698 6.55 10.20 -36.04
C PHE A 698 7.80 9.47 -35.55
N HIS A 699 8.01 9.49 -34.23
CA HIS A 699 9.16 8.88 -33.58
C HIS A 699 8.77 7.54 -32.93
N PRO A 700 9.05 6.38 -33.56
CA PRO A 700 8.76 5.07 -32.99
C PRO A 700 9.55 4.80 -31.69
N GLU A 701 10.68 5.48 -31.51
CA GLU A 701 11.53 5.41 -30.31
C GLU A 701 11.06 6.30 -29.15
N SER A 702 10.07 7.17 -29.38
CA SER A 702 9.57 8.08 -28.35
C SER A 702 8.81 7.33 -27.25
N ILE A 703 8.93 7.84 -26.02
CA ILE A 703 8.14 7.40 -24.87
C ILE A 703 6.63 7.48 -25.12
N MET A 704 6.18 8.41 -25.98
CA MET A 704 4.77 8.55 -26.37
C MET A 704 4.30 7.51 -27.42
N SER A 705 5.21 6.69 -27.92
CA SER A 705 4.95 5.60 -28.88
C SER A 705 5.21 4.22 -28.26
N MET A 706 5.28 4.13 -26.92
CA MET A 706 5.64 2.91 -26.19
C MET A 706 4.46 2.00 -25.84
N ASP A 707 3.20 2.44 -25.94
CA ASP A 707 2.07 1.59 -25.55
C ASP A 707 2.13 0.25 -26.33
N GLU A 708 2.02 -0.88 -25.61
CA GLU A 708 2.09 -2.24 -26.17
C GLU A 708 3.34 -2.55 -27.04
N ASP A 709 4.49 -1.92 -26.75
CA ASP A 709 5.75 -2.09 -27.52
C ASP A 709 5.61 -1.77 -29.02
N GLN A 710 4.59 -0.99 -29.40
CA GLN A 710 4.23 -0.72 -30.79
C GLN A 710 5.39 -0.14 -31.62
N GLY A 711 6.20 0.76 -31.03
CA GLY A 711 7.40 1.31 -31.66
C GLY A 711 8.46 0.26 -32.02
N PHE A 712 8.73 -0.69 -31.12
CA PHE A 712 9.66 -1.80 -31.40
C PHE A 712 9.10 -2.75 -32.45
N ARG A 713 7.78 -3.02 -32.42
CA ARG A 713 7.10 -3.86 -33.40
C ARG A 713 7.17 -3.28 -34.82
N ILE A 714 7.05 -1.96 -34.96
CA ILE A 714 7.28 -1.27 -36.25
C ILE A 714 8.68 -1.56 -36.79
N ILE A 715 9.72 -1.45 -35.94
CA ILE A 715 11.10 -1.77 -36.33
C ILE A 715 11.23 -3.23 -36.77
N THR A 716 10.61 -4.18 -36.07
CA THR A 716 10.65 -5.59 -36.48
C THR A 716 9.95 -5.85 -37.80
N ASN A 717 8.85 -5.15 -38.10
CA ASN A 717 8.15 -5.27 -39.38
C ASN A 717 9.01 -4.78 -40.55
N ILE A 718 9.76 -3.70 -40.37
CA ILE A 718 10.68 -3.16 -41.40
C ILE A 718 11.77 -4.17 -41.73
N LEU A 719 12.28 -4.88 -40.73
CA LEU A 719 13.33 -5.91 -40.93
C LEU A 719 12.83 -7.17 -41.66
N SER A 720 11.51 -7.34 -41.83
CA SER A 720 10.94 -8.45 -42.60
C SER A 720 11.13 -8.32 -44.13
N ILE A 721 11.68 -7.19 -44.61
CA ILE A 721 12.03 -6.96 -46.02
C ILE A 721 13.29 -7.74 -46.46
N ARG A 722 13.93 -8.50 -45.56
CA ARG A 722 15.06 -9.38 -45.89
C ARG A 722 14.74 -10.27 -47.11
N GLY A 723 15.64 -10.20 -48.10
CA GLY A 723 15.69 -10.92 -49.39
C GLY A 723 14.71 -12.05 -49.64
N GLY A 724 14.05 -12.00 -50.81
CA GLY A 724 12.96 -12.88 -51.22
C GLY A 724 13.13 -14.37 -50.93
N ALA A 725 12.20 -14.90 -50.13
CA ALA A 725 11.53 -16.20 -50.25
C ALA A 725 10.73 -16.43 -48.95
N TYR A 726 9.46 -16.01 -48.92
CA TYR A 726 8.50 -16.63 -47.99
C TYR A 726 7.85 -17.81 -48.74
N GLY A 727 8.52 -18.97 -48.67
CA GLY A 727 7.93 -20.25 -49.05
C GLY A 727 7.17 -20.85 -47.87
N ALA A 728 5.89 -21.18 -48.13
CA ALA A 728 4.93 -22.00 -47.37
C ALA A 728 4.54 -21.55 -45.95
#